data_AF-A0A0M8WDF1-F1
#
_entry.id   AF-A0A0M8WDF1-F1
#
_cell.length_a   1.000
_cell.length_b   1.000
_cell.length_c   1.000
_cell.angle_alpha   90.00
_cell.angle_beta   90.00
_cell.angle_gamma   90.00
#
_symmetry.space_group_name_H-M   'P 1'
#
loop_
_entity.id
_entity.type
_entity.pdbx_description
1 polymer ?
#
loop_
_entity_poly.entity_id
_entity_poly.type
_entity_poly.pdbx_seq_one_letter_code
_entity_poly.pdbx_strand_id
1 'polypeptide(L)'
;MSENVVRLVKNPPTGSEPEVTPTVLTVVPDAPLAPLVPLWVRSGRAVKTVVTHESTKSTARAVARHSLYTFNGGRIVARRTWDGKTGARYERMIRTAEAAGNLEAAEEWEERLTRFRQARHHRRMDLLHSPVEAAKGLAVGTGVGIGVLVALGVVMAINNHDIGDVITPLKATIEFIALLIRIVQVTWGTALIVGPLLALFALWAVGSKQQAAPAWALPANVRSGEGEPVTPSIVVKALRDLGVPALRNAIKDMGDAGASMLGPIRIAGCGVEVDVTLPSGVSTIEVQNRRRKLAENLTRHEHEVFITIPQAARTVRLWVADSGALDEPIGPSPLVTDETMTADYAKGRAPWGQDLRGDMAALSLYQRHLLITGLSNQGKTVALRSLALWLALDKSVQFWIGDLKGVGDWAMFETLAPVFIQGPTDDHVIQVTEMVERAVEEMNRRIQAPPGTVFPALIVIVDEAQMAFMCPVKDEDGRPYGGSKATSRYFMAVRKIHNQGRAVNVLMWQGTQDPTDQNLPKLVREGAHTRASLALGTESQARMALGDKAVDGGAAPNLLRPGLDQGTLVLASSGIDIPAGQASITVRTHYIDDDAAKAIIERAKAMRDGVTMLRVVDTGEQRDPLADIATVLGDKPRLFTQEVLKRLATLDADTYGDWTNGDLKQALEAHGAEPYKSDGRMVVGAERVARALTNRDDEGSASAAE
;
A
#
# COMPACT_ATOMS: atom_id res chain seq x y z
N MET A 1 49.84 -43.46 24.57
CA MET A 1 49.27 -43.93 25.85
C MET A 1 49.23 -42.75 26.80
N SER A 2 48.16 -41.97 26.73
CA SER A 2 47.79 -40.81 27.55
C SER A 2 46.67 -40.14 26.74
N GLU A 3 45.48 -39.85 27.25
CA GLU A 3 45.15 -39.30 28.54
C GLU A 3 43.86 -39.94 29.07
N ASN A 4 43.96 -40.52 30.26
CA ASN A 4 42.86 -41.09 31.03
C ASN A 4 42.84 -40.37 32.39
N VAL A 5 41.63 -39.96 32.78
CA VAL A 5 41.23 -39.22 33.98
C VAL A 5 41.92 -39.66 35.27
N VAL A 6 42.47 -38.72 36.06
CA VAL A 6 42.71 -38.92 37.52
C VAL A 6 42.51 -37.63 38.35
N ARG A 7 41.74 -37.84 39.42
CA ARG A 7 41.37 -37.05 40.62
C ARG A 7 42.30 -35.91 41.09
N LEU A 8 41.67 -34.81 41.52
CA LEU A 8 42.19 -33.92 42.57
C LEU A 8 41.39 -34.12 43.87
N VAL A 9 42.00 -34.83 44.81
CA VAL A 9 41.67 -34.80 46.25
C VAL A 9 42.67 -33.86 46.91
N LYS A 10 42.27 -33.09 47.92
CA LYS A 10 43.21 -32.76 49.01
C LYS A 10 42.54 -32.96 50.37
N ASN A 11 42.95 -34.04 51.01
CA ASN A 11 42.79 -34.33 52.42
C ASN A 11 43.82 -33.52 53.26
N PRO A 12 43.60 -33.39 54.59
CA PRO A 12 44.10 -32.33 55.50
C PRO A 12 45.48 -32.75 56.09
N PRO A 13 45.98 -32.38 57.30
CA PRO A 13 45.58 -31.41 58.35
C PRO A 13 46.80 -30.62 58.92
N THR A 14 46.62 -29.81 59.98
CA THR A 14 47.59 -29.75 61.10
C THR A 14 47.03 -29.01 62.32
N GLY A 15 47.09 -29.70 63.46
CA GLY A 15 47.23 -29.11 64.80
C GLY A 15 45.93 -28.98 65.61
N SER A 16 45.52 -30.02 66.35
CA SER A 16 45.86 -30.29 67.77
C SER A 16 45.15 -29.32 68.73
N GLU A 17 43.92 -29.64 69.17
CA GLU A 17 43.57 -30.41 70.40
C GLU A 17 43.28 -29.46 71.58
N PRO A 18 42.57 -29.85 72.64
CA PRO A 18 41.38 -30.72 72.73
C PRO A 18 40.33 -30.13 73.71
N GLU A 19 39.05 -30.49 73.61
CA GLU A 19 38.25 -30.78 74.81
C GLU A 19 36.94 -31.49 74.45
N VAL A 20 36.79 -32.68 75.01
CA VAL A 20 35.61 -33.53 74.87
C VAL A 20 34.58 -33.07 75.90
N THR A 21 33.42 -32.61 75.44
CA THR A 21 32.16 -32.61 76.22
C THR A 21 31.00 -33.06 75.31
N PRO A 22 29.96 -33.70 75.88
CA PRO A 22 29.24 -34.79 75.22
C PRO A 22 28.17 -34.32 74.23
N THR A 23 27.85 -35.22 73.30
CA THR A 23 26.83 -35.12 72.25
C THR A 23 25.47 -34.68 72.80
N VAL A 24 25.06 -33.44 72.50
CA VAL A 24 23.66 -33.02 72.60
C VAL A 24 22.99 -33.32 71.27
N LEU A 25 22.08 -34.30 71.27
CA LEU A 25 21.14 -34.53 70.17
C LEU A 25 20.26 -33.27 70.00
N THR A 26 20.54 -32.48 68.98
CA THR A 26 19.63 -31.40 68.56
C THR A 26 18.54 -32.04 67.71
N VAL A 27 17.38 -32.27 68.32
CA VAL A 27 16.14 -32.57 67.60
C VAL A 27 15.81 -31.32 66.79
N VAL A 28 15.93 -31.42 65.46
CA VAL A 28 15.40 -30.41 64.53
C VAL A 28 13.88 -30.40 64.71
N PRO A 29 13.25 -29.29 65.10
CA PRO A 29 11.79 -29.22 65.12
C PRO A 29 11.29 -29.27 63.67
N ASP A 30 10.29 -30.11 63.40
CA ASP A 30 9.55 -30.08 62.14
C ASP A 30 9.10 -28.65 61.83
N ALA A 31 9.18 -28.27 60.54
CA ALA A 31 8.76 -26.97 60.06
C ALA A 31 7.31 -26.69 60.50
N PRO A 32 6.99 -25.50 61.03
CA PRO A 32 5.65 -25.21 61.50
C PRO A 32 4.66 -25.32 60.33
N LEU A 33 3.56 -26.04 60.54
CA LEU A 33 2.42 -26.10 59.63
C LEU A 33 2.01 -24.66 59.28
N ALA A 34 2.01 -24.35 57.97
CA ALA A 34 1.60 -23.04 57.49
C ALA A 34 0.23 -22.66 58.08
N PRO A 35 0.05 -21.42 58.57
CA PRO A 35 -1.20 -21.03 59.21
C PRO A 35 -2.37 -21.23 58.24
N LEU A 36 -3.41 -21.93 58.70
CA LEU A 36 -4.64 -22.12 57.96
C LEU A 36 -5.30 -20.76 57.75
N VAL A 37 -5.01 -20.16 56.59
CA VAL A 37 -5.61 -18.90 56.17
C VAL A 37 -7.13 -19.12 56.09
N PRO A 38 -7.96 -18.35 56.80
CA PRO A 38 -9.40 -18.56 56.84
C PRO A 38 -9.99 -18.53 55.42
N LEU A 39 -10.96 -19.42 55.16
CA LEU A 39 -11.57 -19.66 53.85
C LEU A 39 -12.00 -18.36 53.15
N TRP A 40 -12.42 -17.33 53.89
CA TRP A 40 -12.80 -16.01 53.38
C TRP A 40 -11.66 -15.20 52.73
N VAL A 41 -10.40 -15.45 53.10
CA VAL A 41 -9.22 -14.70 52.60
C VAL A 41 -8.65 -15.42 51.38
N ARG A 42 -8.75 -16.77 51.35
CA ARG A 42 -8.48 -17.57 50.15
C ARG A 42 -9.54 -17.32 49.08
N SER A 43 -10.83 -17.26 49.44
CA SER A 43 -11.90 -16.89 48.50
C SER A 43 -11.81 -15.42 48.10
N GLY A 44 -11.44 -14.51 49.01
CA GLY A 44 -11.19 -13.10 48.68
C GLY A 44 -10.02 -12.88 47.72
N ARG A 45 -8.91 -13.61 47.87
CA ARG A 45 -7.81 -13.60 46.89
C ARG A 45 -8.19 -14.26 45.58
N ALA A 46 -8.91 -15.39 45.60
CA ALA A 46 -9.40 -16.05 44.38
C ALA A 46 -10.39 -15.14 43.62
N VAL A 47 -11.33 -14.50 44.31
CA VAL A 47 -12.25 -13.51 43.74
C VAL A 47 -11.49 -12.31 43.21
N LYS A 48 -10.51 -11.78 43.95
CA LYS A 48 -9.68 -10.67 43.47
C LYS A 48 -8.89 -11.07 42.21
N THR A 49 -8.27 -12.24 42.18
CA THR A 49 -7.52 -12.76 41.03
C THR A 49 -8.45 -12.98 39.83
N VAL A 50 -9.62 -13.58 40.02
CA VAL A 50 -10.64 -13.79 38.98
C VAL A 50 -11.17 -12.45 38.45
N VAL A 51 -11.44 -11.47 39.32
CA VAL A 51 -11.90 -10.12 38.92
C VAL A 51 -10.80 -9.32 38.22
N THR A 52 -9.52 -9.55 38.54
CA THR A 52 -8.40 -8.85 37.90
C THR A 52 -7.94 -9.47 36.58
N HIS A 53 -8.32 -10.71 36.30
CA HIS A 53 -7.93 -11.47 35.10
C HIS A 53 -8.44 -10.82 33.81
N GLU A 54 -7.61 -10.79 32.76
CA GLU A 54 -7.94 -10.15 31.47
C GLU A 54 -9.19 -10.74 30.81
N SER A 55 -9.35 -12.06 30.88
CA SER A 55 -10.53 -12.75 30.35
C SER A 55 -11.82 -12.29 31.07
N THR A 56 -11.83 -12.19 32.40
CA THR A 56 -13.00 -11.71 33.16
C THR A 56 -13.34 -10.26 32.85
N LYS A 57 -12.33 -9.39 32.70
CA LYS A 57 -12.53 -7.99 32.27
C LYS A 57 -13.07 -7.91 30.85
N SER A 58 -12.60 -8.76 29.94
CA SER A 58 -13.08 -8.83 28.56
C SER A 58 -14.53 -9.30 28.48
N THR A 59 -14.89 -10.34 29.26
CA THR A 59 -16.25 -10.86 29.35
C THR A 59 -17.18 -9.85 30.00
N ALA A 60 -16.76 -9.19 31.08
CA ALA A 60 -17.55 -8.14 31.74
C ALA A 60 -17.80 -6.95 30.79
N ARG A 61 -16.79 -6.53 30.02
CA ARG A 61 -16.95 -5.48 29.00
C ARG A 61 -17.86 -5.93 27.86
N ALA A 62 -17.76 -7.17 27.39
CA ALA A 62 -18.63 -7.72 26.36
C ALA A 62 -20.10 -7.76 26.82
N VAL A 63 -20.35 -8.26 28.04
CA VAL A 63 -21.70 -8.30 28.64
C VAL A 63 -22.25 -6.88 28.80
N ALA A 64 -21.44 -5.94 29.31
CA ALA A 64 -21.85 -4.54 29.44
C ALA A 64 -22.16 -3.92 28.07
N ARG A 65 -21.32 -4.14 27.05
CA ARG A 65 -21.49 -3.65 25.68
C ARG A 65 -22.80 -4.12 25.06
N HIS A 66 -23.06 -5.43 25.06
CA HIS A 66 -24.25 -5.98 24.43
C HIS A 66 -25.54 -5.58 25.18
N SER A 67 -25.46 -5.44 26.52
CA SER A 67 -26.57 -4.90 27.32
C SER A 67 -26.85 -3.43 26.98
N LEU A 68 -25.79 -2.63 26.81
CA LEU A 68 -25.89 -1.20 26.47
C LEU A 68 -26.36 -0.97 25.03
N TYR A 69 -25.98 -1.82 24.07
CA TYR A 69 -26.53 -1.77 22.71
C TYR A 69 -28.05 -1.98 22.71
N THR A 70 -28.56 -2.97 23.46
CA THR A 70 -30.00 -3.20 23.55
C THR A 70 -30.72 -2.02 24.22
N PHE A 71 -30.17 -1.50 25.32
CA PHE A 71 -30.76 -0.38 26.05
C PHE A 71 -30.76 0.94 25.24
N ASN A 72 -29.61 1.33 24.68
CA ASN A 72 -29.49 2.56 23.91
C ASN A 72 -30.15 2.45 22.53
N GLY A 73 -30.11 1.28 21.90
CA GLY A 73 -30.91 0.97 20.71
C GLY A 73 -32.41 1.12 20.99
N GLY A 74 -32.88 0.67 22.16
CA GLY A 74 -34.21 0.97 22.70
C GLY A 74 -34.51 2.46 22.76
N ARG A 75 -33.58 3.26 23.31
CA ARG A 75 -33.72 4.73 23.40
C ARG A 75 -33.79 5.41 22.03
N ILE A 76 -33.00 4.95 21.07
CA ILE A 76 -32.98 5.46 19.69
C ILE A 76 -34.29 5.13 18.97
N VAL A 77 -34.76 3.88 19.07
CA VAL A 77 -36.04 3.45 18.47
C VAL A 77 -37.21 4.18 19.14
N ALA A 78 -37.18 4.35 20.46
CA ALA A 78 -38.17 5.12 21.20
C ALA A 78 -38.18 6.59 20.76
N ARG A 79 -37.01 7.22 20.58
CA ARG A 79 -36.92 8.59 20.07
C ARG A 79 -37.40 8.71 18.63
N ARG A 80 -37.06 7.75 17.76
CA ARG A 80 -37.51 7.70 16.36
C ARG A 80 -39.01 7.48 16.25
N THR A 81 -39.59 6.60 17.07
CA THR A 81 -41.04 6.38 17.11
C THR A 81 -41.76 7.56 17.74
N TRP A 82 -41.18 8.22 18.75
CA TRP A 82 -41.69 9.47 19.29
C TRP A 82 -41.67 10.60 18.25
N ASP A 83 -40.54 10.80 17.58
CA ASP A 83 -40.38 11.81 16.52
C ASP A 83 -41.26 11.52 15.29
N GLY A 84 -41.56 10.25 15.00
CA GLY A 84 -42.51 9.86 13.96
C GLY A 84 -43.98 9.97 14.37
N LYS A 85 -44.28 9.83 15.67
CA LYS A 85 -45.64 9.94 16.23
C LYS A 85 -45.98 11.34 16.72
N THR A 86 -45.03 12.26 16.86
CA THR A 86 -45.22 13.62 17.40
C THR A 86 -44.62 14.67 16.49
N GLY A 87 -45.06 15.92 16.64
CA GLY A 87 -44.50 17.05 15.89
C GLY A 87 -43.09 17.47 16.31
N ALA A 88 -42.50 16.80 17.31
CA ALA A 88 -41.26 17.22 17.97
C ALA A 88 -40.05 17.33 17.03
N ARG A 89 -40.03 16.57 15.93
CA ARG A 89 -39.00 16.69 14.89
C ARG A 89 -39.08 18.06 14.18
N TYR A 90 -40.27 18.45 13.75
CA TYR A 90 -40.50 19.70 13.02
C TYR A 90 -40.22 20.90 13.92
N GLU A 91 -40.67 20.86 15.18
CA GLU A 91 -40.42 21.92 16.17
C GLU A 91 -38.92 22.14 16.44
N ARG A 92 -38.08 21.09 16.36
CA ARG A 92 -36.61 21.25 16.45
C ARG A 92 -36.00 21.86 15.20
N MET A 93 -36.47 21.49 14.01
CA MET A 93 -35.99 22.04 12.74
C MET A 93 -36.33 23.53 12.63
N ILE A 94 -37.53 23.94 13.08
CA ILE A 94 -37.94 25.35 13.17
C ILE A 94 -36.96 26.12 14.06
N ARG A 95 -36.70 25.64 15.29
CA ARG A 95 -35.73 26.30 16.20
C ARG A 95 -34.31 26.39 15.66
N THR A 96 -33.88 25.39 14.87
CA THR A 96 -32.53 25.38 14.27
C THR A 96 -32.46 26.35 13.09
N ALA A 97 -33.53 26.46 12.29
CA ALA A 97 -33.63 27.43 11.21
C ALA A 97 -33.69 28.87 11.74
N GLU A 98 -34.45 29.11 12.82
CA GLU A 98 -34.50 30.39 13.54
C GLU A 98 -33.12 30.77 14.10
N ALA A 99 -32.41 29.83 14.74
CA ALA A 99 -31.08 30.08 15.28
C ALA A 99 -30.02 30.34 14.19
N ALA A 100 -30.24 29.85 12.97
CA ALA A 100 -29.39 30.10 11.81
C ALA A 100 -29.78 31.38 11.02
N GLY A 101 -30.82 32.10 11.45
CA GLY A 101 -31.31 33.31 10.78
C GLY A 101 -32.00 33.07 9.43
N ASN A 102 -32.34 31.82 9.10
CA ASN A 102 -33.01 31.47 7.85
C ASN A 102 -34.52 31.34 8.07
N LEU A 103 -35.22 32.46 7.91
CA LEU A 103 -36.67 32.58 8.17
C LEU A 103 -37.53 31.83 7.15
N GLU A 104 -37.10 31.76 5.88
CA GLU A 104 -37.82 31.06 4.81
C GLU A 104 -37.86 29.54 5.06
N ALA A 105 -36.75 28.96 5.52
CA ALA A 105 -36.72 27.56 5.92
C ALA A 105 -37.61 27.28 7.15
N ALA A 106 -37.73 28.23 8.08
CA ALA A 106 -38.57 28.06 9.28
C ALA A 106 -40.07 27.97 8.91
N GLU A 107 -40.54 28.82 7.99
CA GLU A 107 -41.93 28.84 7.49
C GLU A 107 -42.29 27.52 6.78
N GLU A 108 -41.40 26.99 5.94
CA GLU A 108 -41.62 25.70 5.26
C GLU A 108 -41.79 24.54 6.26
N TRP A 109 -41.00 24.54 7.34
CA TRP A 109 -41.10 23.51 8.38
C TRP A 109 -42.37 23.66 9.22
N GLU A 110 -42.87 24.87 9.42
CA GLU A 110 -44.14 25.14 10.09
C GLU A 110 -45.34 24.63 9.28
N GLU A 111 -45.35 24.87 7.97
CA GLU A 111 -46.38 24.32 7.07
C GLU A 111 -46.40 22.78 7.08
N ARG A 112 -45.22 22.15 7.10
CA ARG A 112 -45.12 20.68 7.18
C ARG A 112 -45.65 20.15 8.51
N LEU A 113 -45.45 20.87 9.61
CA LEU A 113 -45.97 20.52 10.94
C LEU A 113 -47.50 20.62 11.00
N THR A 114 -48.09 21.65 10.42
CA THR A 114 -49.56 21.82 10.40
C THR A 114 -50.24 20.72 9.57
N ARG A 115 -49.72 20.40 8.39
CA ARG A 115 -50.20 19.28 7.55
C ARG A 115 -50.10 17.94 8.29
N PHE A 116 -49.01 17.70 9.02
CA PHE A 116 -48.86 16.48 9.82
C PHE A 116 -49.90 16.38 10.95
N ARG A 117 -50.19 17.49 11.65
CA ARG A 117 -51.22 17.55 12.70
C ARG A 117 -52.62 17.29 12.14
N GLN A 118 -52.96 17.88 10.98
CA GLN A 118 -54.24 17.66 10.30
C GLN A 118 -54.43 16.20 9.85
N ALA A 119 -53.43 15.62 9.18
CA ALA A 119 -53.47 14.21 8.75
C ALA A 119 -53.59 13.22 9.92
N ARG A 120 -53.08 13.58 11.10
CA ARG A 120 -53.28 12.79 12.32
C ARG A 120 -54.69 12.90 12.86
N HIS A 121 -55.27 14.09 12.84
CA HIS A 121 -56.65 14.31 13.29
C HIS A 121 -57.64 13.54 12.42
N HIS A 122 -57.47 13.58 11.10
CA HIS A 122 -58.30 12.84 10.16
C HIS A 122 -58.25 11.32 10.41
N ARG A 123 -57.04 10.73 10.53
CA ARG A 123 -56.88 9.31 10.87
C ARG A 123 -57.51 8.90 12.20
N ARG A 124 -57.59 9.81 13.18
CA ARG A 124 -58.27 9.55 14.47
C ARG A 124 -59.78 9.57 14.32
N MET A 125 -60.31 10.46 13.48
CA MET A 125 -61.74 10.50 13.18
C MET A 125 -62.18 9.25 12.41
N ASP A 126 -61.39 8.81 11.43
CA ASP A 126 -61.67 7.57 10.69
C ASP A 126 -61.72 6.34 11.60
N LEU A 127 -60.79 6.23 12.55
CA LEU A 127 -60.76 5.17 13.56
C LEU A 127 -62.00 5.16 14.46
N LEU A 128 -62.63 6.32 14.72
CA LEU A 128 -63.84 6.42 15.54
C LEU A 128 -65.11 6.04 14.76
N HIS A 129 -65.15 6.26 13.45
CA HIS A 129 -66.29 5.90 12.59
C HIS A 129 -66.23 4.45 12.07
N SER A 130 -65.03 3.90 11.92
CA SER A 130 -64.78 2.54 11.43
C SER A 130 -65.47 1.38 12.20
N PRO A 131 -65.68 1.40 13.53
CA PRO A 131 -66.20 0.23 14.25
C PRO A 131 -67.67 -0.05 13.93
N VAL A 132 -68.46 1.00 13.71
CA VAL A 132 -69.90 0.90 13.44
C VAL A 132 -70.15 0.43 12.01
N GLU A 133 -69.36 0.93 11.06
CA GLU A 133 -69.43 0.52 9.65
C GLU A 133 -68.92 -0.91 9.47
N ALA A 134 -67.83 -1.29 10.15
CA ALA A 134 -67.31 -2.65 10.16
C ALA A 134 -68.30 -3.64 10.80
N ALA A 135 -68.95 -3.28 11.91
CA ALA A 135 -69.94 -4.13 12.57
C ALA A 135 -71.19 -4.37 11.70
N LYS A 136 -71.67 -3.33 11.01
CA LYS A 136 -72.78 -3.47 10.04
C LYS A 136 -72.38 -4.35 8.86
N GLY A 137 -71.18 -4.15 8.31
CA GLY A 137 -70.66 -4.98 7.21
C GLY A 137 -70.52 -6.46 7.59
N LEU A 138 -70.02 -6.75 8.80
CA LEU A 138 -69.90 -8.11 9.33
C LEU A 138 -71.26 -8.80 9.53
N ALA A 139 -72.24 -8.08 10.10
CA ALA A 139 -73.57 -8.65 10.33
C ALA A 139 -74.27 -9.00 9.02
N VAL A 140 -74.22 -8.10 8.03
CA VAL A 140 -74.81 -8.34 6.70
C VAL A 140 -74.08 -9.46 5.95
N GLY A 141 -72.74 -9.44 5.96
CA GLY A 141 -71.93 -10.47 5.30
C GLY A 141 -72.12 -11.88 5.87
N THR A 142 -72.25 -11.99 7.20
CA THR A 142 -72.47 -13.29 7.87
C THR A 142 -73.85 -13.86 7.53
N GLY A 143 -74.89 -13.02 7.55
CA GLY A 143 -76.26 -13.45 7.22
C GLY A 143 -76.39 -13.94 5.76
N VAL A 144 -75.80 -13.21 4.82
CA VAL A 144 -75.79 -13.61 3.39
C VAL A 144 -74.99 -14.89 3.20
N GLY A 145 -73.83 -15.03 3.85
CA GLY A 145 -72.99 -16.22 3.75
C GLY A 145 -73.67 -17.50 4.26
N ILE A 146 -74.34 -17.42 5.42
CA ILE A 146 -75.11 -18.55 5.96
C ILE A 146 -76.25 -18.94 5.01
N GLY A 147 -76.97 -17.96 4.45
CA GLY A 147 -78.04 -18.21 3.48
C GLY A 147 -77.56 -18.94 2.23
N VAL A 148 -76.41 -18.54 1.68
CA VAL A 148 -75.79 -19.20 0.51
C VAL A 148 -75.35 -20.63 0.83
N LEU A 149 -74.74 -20.87 2.00
CA LEU A 149 -74.30 -22.21 2.41
C LEU A 149 -75.48 -23.16 2.64
N VAL A 150 -76.59 -22.67 3.19
CA VAL A 150 -77.83 -23.46 3.36
C VAL A 150 -78.45 -23.76 2.00
N ALA A 151 -78.52 -22.78 1.08
CA ALA A 151 -79.02 -23.01 -0.28
C ALA A 151 -78.17 -24.06 -1.03
N LEU A 152 -76.83 -23.99 -0.89
CA LEU A 152 -75.91 -24.98 -1.44
C LEU A 152 -76.16 -26.38 -0.86
N GLY A 153 -76.38 -26.47 0.46
CA GLY A 153 -76.71 -27.72 1.14
C GLY A 153 -78.04 -28.32 0.65
N VAL A 154 -79.06 -27.50 0.41
CA VAL A 154 -80.35 -27.94 -0.15
C VAL A 154 -80.16 -28.52 -1.55
N VAL A 155 -79.37 -27.87 -2.40
CA VAL A 155 -79.04 -28.39 -3.75
C VAL A 155 -78.33 -29.74 -3.66
N MET A 156 -77.39 -29.88 -2.72
CA MET A 156 -76.65 -31.13 -2.50
C MET A 156 -77.56 -32.26 -2.00
N ALA A 157 -78.47 -31.98 -1.07
CA ALA A 157 -79.45 -32.93 -0.55
C ALA A 157 -80.43 -33.43 -1.61
N ILE A 158 -80.86 -32.55 -2.53
CA ILE A 158 -81.71 -32.93 -3.67
C ILE A 158 -80.96 -33.86 -4.62
N ASN A 159 -79.69 -33.56 -4.90
CA ASN A 159 -78.88 -34.35 -5.84
C ASN A 159 -78.53 -35.75 -5.29
N ASN A 160 -78.26 -35.86 -3.99
CA ASN A 160 -77.81 -37.10 -3.37
C ASN A 160 -78.94 -37.91 -2.71
N HIS A 161 -80.18 -37.37 -2.69
CA HIS A 161 -81.34 -37.94 -2.01
C HIS A 161 -81.16 -38.21 -0.51
N ASP A 162 -80.22 -37.52 0.15
CA ASP A 162 -80.00 -37.58 1.59
C ASP A 162 -80.32 -36.23 2.23
N ILE A 163 -81.27 -36.23 3.18
CA ILE A 163 -81.71 -35.04 3.90
C ILE A 163 -80.60 -34.49 4.81
N GLY A 164 -79.64 -35.34 5.21
CA GLY A 164 -78.49 -34.95 6.02
C GLY A 164 -77.53 -33.97 5.32
N ASP A 165 -77.55 -33.93 3.98
CA ASP A 165 -76.60 -33.12 3.21
C ASP A 165 -76.86 -31.61 3.24
N VAL A 166 -78.03 -31.19 3.75
CA VAL A 166 -78.39 -29.77 3.89
C VAL A 166 -77.44 -29.03 4.83
N ILE A 167 -76.94 -29.71 5.86
CA ILE A 167 -76.05 -29.11 6.87
C ILE A 167 -74.57 -29.32 6.58
N THR A 168 -74.23 -30.13 5.56
CA THR A 168 -72.84 -30.50 5.26
C THR A 168 -71.94 -29.30 4.91
N PRO A 169 -72.35 -28.33 4.06
CA PRO A 169 -71.53 -27.13 3.79
C PRO A 169 -71.33 -26.24 5.03
N LEU A 170 -72.34 -26.17 5.89
CA LEU A 170 -72.26 -25.42 7.15
C LEU A 170 -71.28 -26.08 8.12
N LYS A 171 -71.35 -27.40 8.26
CA LYS A 171 -70.42 -28.20 9.10
C LYS A 171 -68.98 -28.08 8.61
N ALA A 172 -68.74 -28.19 7.30
CA ALA A 172 -67.40 -28.01 6.73
C ALA A 172 -66.82 -26.61 6.98
N THR A 173 -67.66 -25.57 6.91
CA THR A 173 -67.26 -24.19 7.24
C THR A 173 -66.89 -24.04 8.71
N ILE A 174 -67.66 -24.65 9.62
CA ILE A 174 -67.37 -24.66 11.06
C ILE A 174 -66.06 -25.41 11.34
N GLU A 175 -65.83 -26.56 10.71
CA GLU A 175 -64.58 -27.32 10.84
C GLU A 175 -63.37 -26.53 10.31
N PHE A 176 -63.53 -25.80 9.20
CA PHE A 176 -62.49 -24.91 8.68
C PHE A 176 -62.18 -23.75 9.64
N ILE A 177 -63.20 -23.10 10.21
CA ILE A 177 -63.01 -22.07 11.22
C ILE A 177 -62.32 -22.65 12.46
N ALA A 178 -62.71 -23.84 12.92
CA ALA A 178 -62.06 -24.52 14.03
C ALA A 178 -60.59 -24.84 13.73
N LEU A 179 -60.25 -25.24 12.49
CA LEU A 179 -58.87 -25.45 12.05
C LEU A 179 -58.07 -24.13 12.08
N LEU A 180 -58.63 -23.02 11.59
CA LEU A 180 -57.98 -21.71 11.66
C LEU A 180 -57.74 -21.27 13.11
N ILE A 181 -58.73 -21.44 13.99
CA ILE A 181 -58.58 -21.16 15.42
C ILE A 181 -57.47 -22.02 16.02
N ARG A 182 -57.38 -23.30 15.65
CA ARG A 182 -56.32 -24.21 16.13
C ARG A 182 -54.94 -23.79 15.62
N ILE A 183 -54.81 -23.38 14.36
CA ILE A 183 -53.56 -22.81 13.81
C ILE A 183 -53.17 -21.56 14.59
N VAL A 184 -54.12 -20.66 14.86
CA VAL A 184 -53.87 -19.45 15.66
C VAL A 184 -53.46 -19.83 17.08
N GLN A 185 -54.16 -20.74 17.77
CA GLN A 185 -53.80 -21.16 19.12
C GLN A 185 -52.37 -21.75 19.20
N VAL A 186 -51.96 -22.54 18.21
CA VAL A 186 -50.62 -23.13 18.16
C VAL A 186 -49.56 -22.07 17.85
N THR A 187 -49.79 -21.24 16.83
CA THR A 187 -48.83 -20.22 16.39
C THR A 187 -48.75 -19.03 17.35
N TRP A 188 -49.81 -18.73 18.09
CA TRP A 188 -49.85 -17.63 19.06
C TRP A 188 -48.86 -17.85 20.20
N GLY A 189 -48.77 -19.09 20.70
CA GLY A 189 -47.77 -19.45 21.72
C GLY A 189 -46.33 -19.21 21.23
N THR A 190 -46.02 -19.63 20.00
CA THR A 190 -44.72 -19.39 19.38
C THR A 190 -44.48 -17.90 19.11
N ALA A 191 -45.49 -17.16 18.63
CA ALA A 191 -45.40 -15.74 18.35
C ALA A 191 -45.16 -14.90 19.62
N LEU A 192 -45.77 -15.27 20.75
CA LEU A 192 -45.55 -14.62 22.04
C LEU A 192 -44.14 -14.83 22.58
N ILE A 193 -43.47 -15.93 22.22
CA ILE A 193 -42.08 -16.20 22.62
C ILE A 193 -41.10 -15.54 21.65
N VAL A 194 -41.31 -15.71 20.35
CA VAL A 194 -40.40 -15.24 19.29
C VAL A 194 -40.49 -13.72 19.10
N GLY A 195 -41.68 -13.13 19.23
CA GLY A 195 -41.91 -11.69 19.04
C GLY A 195 -41.03 -10.79 19.92
N PRO A 196 -41.03 -10.97 21.26
CA PRO A 196 -40.16 -10.22 22.16
C PRO A 196 -38.68 -10.45 21.89
N LEU A 197 -38.27 -11.67 21.53
CA LEU A 197 -36.87 -11.98 21.19
C LEU A 197 -36.42 -11.27 19.92
N LEU A 198 -37.25 -11.26 18.87
CA LEU A 198 -36.98 -10.51 17.63
C LEU A 198 -36.98 -9.00 17.88
N ALA A 199 -37.85 -8.50 18.75
CA ALA A 199 -37.85 -7.09 19.13
C ALA A 199 -36.55 -6.71 19.87
N LEU A 200 -36.12 -7.50 20.86
CA LEU A 200 -34.84 -7.32 21.55
C LEU A 200 -33.66 -7.40 20.59
N PHE A 201 -33.68 -8.36 19.66
CA PHE A 201 -32.67 -8.49 18.61
C PHE A 201 -32.64 -7.27 17.68
N ALA A 202 -33.80 -6.74 17.28
CA ALA A 202 -33.88 -5.54 16.46
C ALA A 202 -33.35 -4.30 17.21
N LEU A 203 -33.67 -4.15 18.50
CA LEU A 203 -33.11 -3.08 19.35
C LEU A 203 -31.59 -3.21 19.48
N TRP A 204 -31.10 -4.43 19.73
CA TRP A 204 -29.68 -4.72 19.78
C TRP A 204 -28.98 -4.43 18.44
N ALA A 205 -29.59 -4.82 17.31
CA ALA A 205 -29.04 -4.60 15.98
C ALA A 205 -28.98 -3.11 15.60
N VAL A 206 -29.97 -2.32 16.03
CA VAL A 206 -29.93 -0.85 15.88
C VAL A 206 -28.83 -0.25 16.76
N GLY A 207 -28.72 -0.70 18.02
CA GLY A 207 -27.70 -0.23 18.93
C GLY A 207 -26.26 -0.60 18.52
N SER A 208 -26.05 -1.80 17.98
CA SER A 208 -24.75 -2.28 17.52
C SER A 208 -24.31 -1.57 16.24
N LYS A 209 -25.20 -1.40 15.26
CA LYS A 209 -24.91 -0.66 14.02
C LYS A 209 -24.61 0.82 14.26
N GLN A 210 -25.18 1.43 15.30
CA GLN A 210 -24.91 2.82 15.67
C GLN A 210 -23.83 2.98 16.76
N GLN A 211 -23.12 1.89 17.11
CA GLN A 211 -22.10 1.87 18.15
C GLN A 211 -22.55 2.56 19.45
N ALA A 212 -23.82 2.37 19.84
CA ALA A 212 -24.47 3.09 20.92
C ALA A 212 -24.06 2.54 22.31
N ALA A 213 -22.76 2.36 22.56
CA ALA A 213 -22.18 2.00 23.84
C ALA A 213 -21.07 3.01 24.21
N PRO A 214 -20.79 3.23 25.51
CA PRO A 214 -19.72 4.11 25.95
C PRO A 214 -18.34 3.63 25.46
N ALA A 215 -17.42 4.57 25.19
CA ALA A 215 -16.10 4.28 24.63
C ALA A 215 -15.29 3.21 25.39
N TRP A 216 -15.45 3.08 26.71
CA TRP A 216 -14.76 2.05 27.50
C TRP A 216 -15.24 0.61 27.22
N ALA A 217 -16.45 0.45 26.68
CA ALA A 217 -17.10 -0.83 26.38
C ALA A 217 -17.04 -1.21 24.89
N LEU A 218 -16.67 -0.27 24.02
CA LEU A 218 -16.48 -0.54 22.58
C LEU A 218 -15.25 -1.44 22.35
N PRO A 219 -15.24 -2.24 21.25
CA PRO A 219 -14.08 -3.07 20.91
C PRO A 219 -12.85 -2.20 20.59
N ALA A 220 -11.65 -2.75 20.81
CA ALA A 220 -10.40 -2.01 20.74
C ALA A 220 -10.15 -1.34 19.39
N ASN A 221 -10.52 -1.99 18.28
CA ASN A 221 -10.42 -1.45 16.92
C ASN A 221 -11.28 -0.20 16.69
N VAL A 222 -12.47 -0.12 17.29
CA VAL A 222 -13.35 1.07 17.19
C VAL A 222 -12.87 2.18 18.14
N ARG A 223 -12.28 1.82 19.29
CA ARG A 223 -11.67 2.78 20.22
C ARG A 223 -10.43 3.47 19.65
N SER A 224 -9.75 2.86 18.68
CA SER A 224 -8.57 3.38 18.00
C SER A 224 -8.87 4.00 16.63
N GLY A 225 -9.95 3.59 15.95
CA GLY A 225 -10.27 4.00 14.58
C GLY A 225 -11.14 5.27 14.45
N GLU A 226 -12.10 5.50 15.35
CA GLU A 226 -12.86 6.76 15.37
C GLU A 226 -12.26 7.70 16.41
N GLY A 227 -11.20 8.41 16.02
CA GLY A 227 -10.79 9.61 16.74
C GLY A 227 -11.96 10.57 16.86
N GLU A 228 -11.98 11.42 17.90
CA GLU A 228 -13.05 12.42 18.06
C GLU A 228 -13.25 13.18 16.73
N PRO A 229 -14.50 13.33 16.24
CA PRO A 229 -14.75 13.94 14.94
C PRO A 229 -14.16 15.35 14.92
N VAL A 230 -13.43 15.67 13.86
CA VAL A 230 -12.80 16.98 13.70
C VAL A 230 -13.89 18.02 13.48
N THR A 231 -14.26 18.71 14.57
CA THR A 231 -15.27 19.78 14.55
C THR A 231 -14.62 21.15 14.38
N PRO A 232 -15.34 22.16 13.87
CA PRO A 232 -14.82 23.52 13.75
C PRO A 232 -14.27 24.07 15.08
N SER A 233 -14.94 23.78 16.20
CA SER A 233 -14.51 24.22 17.54
C SER A 233 -13.18 23.58 17.96
N ILE A 234 -12.96 22.30 17.65
CA ILE A 234 -11.68 21.61 17.89
C ILE A 234 -10.57 22.23 17.05
N VAL A 235 -10.82 22.50 15.76
CA VAL A 235 -9.82 23.13 14.87
C VAL A 235 -9.46 24.54 15.34
N VAL A 236 -10.44 25.39 15.67
CA VAL A 236 -10.19 26.74 16.21
C VAL A 236 -9.41 26.68 17.52
N LYS A 237 -9.78 25.77 18.43
CA LYS A 237 -9.06 25.56 19.69
C LYS A 237 -7.62 25.11 19.44
N ALA A 238 -7.41 24.18 18.51
CA ALA A 238 -6.09 23.67 18.18
C ALA A 238 -5.18 24.75 17.57
N LEU A 239 -5.73 25.62 16.71
CA LEU A 239 -5.04 26.77 16.15
C LEU A 239 -4.71 27.85 17.21
N ARG A 240 -5.62 28.12 18.13
CA ARG A 240 -5.39 29.05 19.26
C ARG A 240 -4.24 28.59 20.16
N ASP A 241 -4.18 27.29 20.40
CA ASP A 241 -3.22 26.67 21.31
C ASP A 241 -1.90 26.27 20.58
N LEU A 242 -1.81 26.57 19.27
CA LEU A 242 -0.62 26.33 18.44
C LEU A 242 0.64 27.06 18.96
N GLY A 243 0.45 28.17 19.69
CA GLY A 243 1.55 28.94 20.27
C GLY A 243 2.11 30.03 19.36
N VAL A 244 1.31 30.49 18.40
CA VAL A 244 1.55 31.72 17.65
C VAL A 244 0.78 32.86 18.34
N PRO A 245 1.45 33.82 19.02
CA PRO A 245 0.77 34.83 19.83
C PRO A 245 -0.24 35.68 19.05
N ALA A 246 0.12 36.10 17.82
CA ALA A 246 -0.77 36.88 16.96
C ALA A 246 -2.04 36.10 16.59
N LEU A 247 -1.92 34.82 16.26
CA LEU A 247 -3.07 33.94 15.97
C LEU A 247 -3.95 33.74 17.20
N ARG A 248 -3.35 33.50 18.37
CA ARG A 248 -4.06 33.33 19.63
C ARG A 248 -4.87 34.58 19.99
N ASN A 249 -4.26 35.75 19.89
CA ASN A 249 -4.92 37.02 20.23
C ASN A 249 -6.07 37.30 19.26
N ALA A 250 -5.84 37.14 17.96
CA ALA A 250 -6.91 37.29 16.96
C ALA A 250 -8.10 36.35 17.22
N ILE A 251 -7.85 35.07 17.53
CA ILE A 251 -8.94 34.13 17.85
C ILE A 251 -9.67 34.52 19.14
N LYS A 252 -8.97 35.06 20.15
CA LYS A 252 -9.60 35.56 21.39
C LYS A 252 -10.48 36.77 21.13
N ASP A 253 -9.99 37.72 20.33
CA ASP A 253 -10.70 38.96 19.99
C ASP A 253 -11.97 38.67 19.17
N MET A 254 -11.96 37.61 18.35
CA MET A 254 -13.12 37.17 17.57
C MET A 254 -14.18 36.40 18.38
N GLY A 255 -13.84 35.87 19.56
CA GLY A 255 -14.76 35.07 20.38
C GLY A 255 -15.38 33.90 19.61
N ASP A 256 -16.70 33.75 19.69
CA ASP A 256 -17.45 32.69 18.97
C ASP A 256 -17.39 32.84 17.43
N ALA A 257 -17.03 34.02 16.92
CA ALA A 257 -16.84 34.24 15.49
C ALA A 257 -15.52 33.68 14.96
N GLY A 258 -14.64 33.11 15.79
CA GLY A 258 -13.39 32.48 15.35
C GLY A 258 -13.59 31.35 14.34
N ALA A 259 -14.76 30.71 14.33
CA ALA A 259 -15.13 29.72 13.31
C ALA A 259 -15.25 30.31 11.89
N SER A 260 -15.44 31.63 11.75
CA SER A 260 -15.49 32.31 10.44
C SER A 260 -14.17 32.29 9.67
N MET A 261 -13.05 32.00 10.35
CA MET A 261 -11.76 31.77 9.71
C MET A 261 -11.70 30.43 8.96
N LEU A 262 -12.61 29.51 9.28
CA LEU A 262 -12.65 28.19 8.69
C LEU A 262 -13.61 28.17 7.50
N GLY A 263 -13.14 27.63 6.39
CA GLY A 263 -14.01 27.16 5.31
C GLY A 263 -14.84 25.95 5.75
N PRO A 264 -15.78 25.49 4.90
CA PRO A 264 -16.56 24.29 5.18
C PRO A 264 -15.63 23.08 5.33
N ILE A 265 -15.83 22.29 6.39
CA ILE A 265 -15.14 21.01 6.57
C ILE A 265 -15.73 20.01 5.59
N ARG A 266 -14.87 19.43 4.74
CA ARG A 266 -15.26 18.48 3.70
C ARG A 266 -14.68 17.12 4.01
N ILE A 267 -15.43 16.06 3.73
CA ILE A 267 -14.88 14.70 3.74
C ILE A 267 -14.01 14.57 2.50
N ALA A 268 -12.76 14.13 2.69
CA ALA A 268 -11.77 13.99 1.63
C ALA A 268 -11.01 12.68 1.87
N GLY A 269 -11.50 11.60 1.25
CA GLY A 269 -10.99 10.25 1.45
C GLY A 269 -11.25 9.71 2.85
N CYS A 270 -10.22 9.09 3.44
CA CYS A 270 -10.21 8.60 4.82
C CYS A 270 -9.90 9.70 5.84
N GLY A 271 -10.49 10.90 5.66
CA GLY A 271 -10.22 12.05 6.51
C GLY A 271 -11.05 13.26 6.14
N VAL A 272 -10.70 14.40 6.74
CA VAL A 272 -11.35 15.69 6.51
C VAL A 272 -10.38 16.76 6.02
N GLU A 273 -10.89 17.65 5.18
CA GLU A 273 -10.18 18.82 4.68
C GLU A 273 -10.86 20.10 5.17
N VAL A 274 -10.06 21.06 5.63
CA VAL A 274 -10.52 22.40 6.02
C VAL A 274 -9.52 23.47 5.57
N ASP A 275 -10.03 24.47 4.86
CA ASP A 275 -9.28 25.68 4.52
C ASP A 275 -9.37 26.67 5.67
N VAL A 276 -8.22 27.17 6.13
CA VAL A 276 -8.10 28.10 7.25
C VAL A 276 -7.54 29.42 6.74
N THR A 277 -8.36 30.47 6.72
CA THR A 277 -7.92 31.82 6.41
C THR A 277 -7.32 32.47 7.66
N LEU A 278 -6.01 32.67 7.65
CA LEU A 278 -5.25 33.26 8.76
C LEU A 278 -5.52 34.76 8.90
N PRO A 279 -5.49 35.29 10.14
CA PRO A 279 -5.63 36.71 10.41
C PRO A 279 -4.37 37.46 9.97
N SER A 280 -4.49 38.78 9.85
CA SER A 280 -3.35 39.64 9.49
C SER A 280 -2.20 39.48 10.51
N GLY A 281 -0.96 39.44 10.03
CA GLY A 281 0.24 39.31 10.86
C GLY A 281 0.65 37.87 11.21
N VAL A 282 -0.08 36.84 10.76
CA VAL A 282 0.31 35.44 10.90
C VAL A 282 0.81 34.89 9.56
N SER A 283 2.01 34.31 9.57
CA SER A 283 2.59 33.67 8.38
C SER A 283 2.09 32.23 8.22
N THR A 284 1.78 31.82 6.98
CA THR A 284 1.41 30.44 6.64
C THR A 284 2.55 29.46 6.97
N ILE A 285 3.81 29.88 6.79
CA ILE A 285 5.01 29.11 7.11
C ILE A 285 5.12 28.86 8.62
N GLU A 286 4.74 29.84 9.46
CA GLU A 286 4.77 29.67 10.91
C GLU A 286 3.80 28.57 11.37
N VAL A 287 2.64 28.47 10.72
CA VAL A 287 1.66 27.40 11.00
C VAL A 287 2.18 26.05 10.51
N GLN A 288 2.75 26.00 9.29
CA GLN A 288 3.31 24.78 8.72
C GLN A 288 4.45 24.20 9.56
N ASN A 289 5.38 25.05 10.04
CA ASN A 289 6.50 24.62 10.89
C ASN A 289 6.07 24.09 12.26
N ARG A 290 4.82 24.35 12.68
CA ARG A 290 4.25 23.87 13.95
C ARG A 290 3.31 22.67 13.74
N ARG A 291 3.42 21.96 12.61
CA ARG A 291 2.60 20.80 12.27
C ARG A 291 2.47 19.78 13.40
N ARG A 292 3.59 19.37 14.01
CA ARG A 292 3.60 18.41 15.13
C ARG A 292 2.69 18.86 16.28
N LYS A 293 2.84 20.11 16.71
CA LYS A 293 2.05 20.67 17.80
C LYS A 293 0.58 20.84 17.40
N LEU A 294 0.30 21.17 16.14
CA LEU A 294 -1.07 21.20 15.63
C LEU A 294 -1.72 19.82 15.69
N ALA A 295 -1.00 18.76 15.29
CA ALA A 295 -1.48 17.38 15.36
C ALA A 295 -1.76 16.95 16.81
N GLU A 296 -0.84 17.22 17.73
CA GLU A 296 -1.03 16.97 19.17
C GLU A 296 -2.27 17.70 19.71
N ASN A 297 -2.49 18.97 19.31
CA ASN A 297 -3.67 19.73 19.69
C ASN A 297 -4.98 19.20 19.09
N LEU A 298 -4.92 18.53 17.94
CA LEU A 298 -6.05 17.86 17.29
C LEU A 298 -6.28 16.44 17.82
N THR A 299 -5.48 15.97 18.78
CA THR A 299 -5.49 14.56 19.24
C THR A 299 -5.29 13.61 18.06
N ARG A 300 -4.30 13.91 17.23
CA ARG A 300 -3.87 13.13 16.07
C ARG A 300 -2.36 12.93 16.11
N HIS A 301 -1.89 11.88 15.45
CA HIS A 301 -0.46 11.70 15.22
C HIS A 301 0.03 12.65 14.14
N GLU A 302 1.33 12.98 14.18
CA GLU A 302 1.91 13.95 13.24
C GLU A 302 1.76 13.51 11.76
N HIS A 303 1.84 12.20 11.49
CA HIS A 303 1.69 11.64 10.15
C HIS A 303 0.24 11.62 9.65
N GLU A 304 -0.74 11.92 10.51
CA GLU A 304 -2.17 12.01 10.15
C GLU A 304 -2.57 13.44 9.78
N VAL A 305 -1.68 14.43 9.93
CA VAL A 305 -1.99 15.84 9.68
C VAL A 305 -1.06 16.41 8.62
N PHE A 306 -1.66 16.86 7.52
CA PHE A 306 -0.96 17.46 6.39
C PHE A 306 -1.37 18.92 6.23
N ILE A 307 -0.36 19.77 6.02
CA ILE A 307 -0.52 21.22 5.91
C ILE A 307 -0.01 21.64 4.54
N THR A 308 -0.91 22.16 3.71
CA THR A 308 -0.59 22.66 2.36
C THR A 308 -0.95 24.14 2.25
N ILE A 309 -0.23 24.87 1.40
CA ILE A 309 -0.41 26.32 1.21
C ILE A 309 -1.07 26.51 -0.17
N PRO A 310 -2.40 26.72 -0.24
CA PRO A 310 -3.07 27.00 -1.50
C PRO A 310 -2.69 28.39 -2.05
N GLN A 311 -3.03 28.65 -3.32
CA GLN A 311 -2.81 29.95 -3.97
C GLN A 311 -3.60 31.10 -3.30
N ALA A 312 -4.65 30.78 -2.54
CA ALA A 312 -5.43 31.76 -1.81
C ALA A 312 -4.60 32.47 -0.74
N ALA A 313 -4.66 33.81 -0.73
CA ALA A 313 -3.85 34.62 0.17
C ALA A 313 -4.13 34.29 1.66
N ARG A 314 -3.06 34.25 2.46
CA ARG A 314 -3.09 33.96 3.91
C ARG A 314 -3.88 32.69 4.28
N THR A 315 -3.99 31.73 3.39
CA THR A 315 -4.80 30.53 3.63
C THR A 315 -3.88 29.33 3.82
N VAL A 316 -4.26 28.45 4.74
CA VAL A 316 -3.60 27.16 4.97
C VAL A 316 -4.66 26.08 4.85
N ARG A 317 -4.39 25.05 4.05
CA ARG A 317 -5.27 23.89 3.91
C ARG A 317 -4.79 22.79 4.83
N LEU A 318 -5.63 22.42 5.79
CA LEU A 318 -5.41 21.30 6.69
C LEU A 318 -6.15 20.09 6.15
N TRP A 319 -5.43 18.99 5.93
CA TRP A 319 -6.03 17.68 5.73
C TRP A 319 -5.67 16.80 6.93
N VAL A 320 -6.69 16.24 7.58
CA VAL A 320 -6.57 15.46 8.81
C VAL A 320 -7.17 14.09 8.56
N ALA A 321 -6.32 13.06 8.58
CA ALA A 321 -6.75 11.68 8.42
C ALA A 321 -7.58 11.21 9.62
N ASP A 322 -8.46 10.25 9.36
CA ASP A 322 -9.08 9.44 10.39
C ASP A 322 -7.99 8.65 11.12
N SER A 323 -8.19 8.48 12.43
CA SER A 323 -7.19 7.88 13.31
C SER A 323 -6.85 6.46 12.85
N GLY A 324 -5.58 6.20 12.56
CA GLY A 324 -5.08 4.90 12.09
C GLY A 324 -5.41 4.54 10.64
N ALA A 325 -6.14 5.38 9.88
CA ALA A 325 -6.52 5.05 8.51
C ALA A 325 -5.32 4.93 7.56
N LEU A 326 -4.23 5.65 7.85
CA LEU A 326 -3.00 5.59 7.06
C LEU A 326 -2.12 4.36 7.37
N ASP A 327 -2.40 3.65 8.47
CA ASP A 327 -1.70 2.43 8.85
C ASP A 327 -2.30 1.18 8.14
N GLU A 328 -3.52 1.26 7.62
CA GLU A 328 -4.18 0.14 6.94
C GLU A 328 -3.67 -0.03 5.50
N PRO A 329 -3.28 -1.24 5.05
CA PRO A 329 -2.77 -1.44 3.70
C PRO A 329 -3.82 -1.06 2.65
N ILE A 330 -3.37 -0.50 1.53
CA ILE A 330 -4.26 -0.25 0.39
C ILE A 330 -4.57 -1.54 -0.36
N GLY A 331 -5.65 -1.53 -1.14
CA GLY A 331 -6.09 -2.69 -1.91
C GLY A 331 -5.06 -3.19 -2.93
N PRO A 332 -5.29 -4.39 -3.51
CA PRO A 332 -4.38 -5.00 -4.48
C PRO A 332 -4.23 -4.13 -5.74
N SER A 333 -3.09 -4.27 -6.44
CA SER A 333 -2.84 -3.53 -7.66
C SER A 333 -3.85 -3.90 -8.77
N PRO A 334 -4.33 -2.92 -9.55
CA PRO A 334 -5.03 -3.18 -10.80
C PRO A 334 -4.24 -4.11 -11.75
N LEU A 335 -2.89 -4.06 -11.71
CA LEU A 335 -2.04 -4.92 -12.56
C LEU A 335 -2.24 -6.42 -12.31
N VAL A 336 -2.64 -6.76 -11.08
CA VAL A 336 -2.85 -8.14 -10.62
C VAL A 336 -4.31 -8.54 -10.76
N THR A 337 -5.24 -7.61 -10.51
CA THR A 337 -6.68 -7.90 -10.49
C THR A 337 -7.33 -7.85 -11.87
N ASP A 338 -6.80 -7.05 -12.79
CA ASP A 338 -7.25 -6.99 -14.19
C ASP A 338 -6.30 -7.76 -15.10
N GLU A 339 -6.67 -9.00 -15.42
CA GLU A 339 -5.92 -9.87 -16.33
C GLU A 339 -5.90 -9.35 -17.78
N THR A 340 -6.84 -8.49 -18.15
CA THR A 340 -6.97 -7.94 -19.52
C THR A 340 -6.23 -6.62 -19.72
N MET A 341 -5.69 -6.03 -18.66
CA MET A 341 -5.02 -4.74 -18.74
C MET A 341 -3.81 -4.77 -19.67
N THR A 342 -3.75 -3.77 -20.55
CA THR A 342 -2.62 -3.46 -21.42
C THR A 342 -2.03 -2.10 -21.06
N ALA A 343 -0.78 -1.84 -21.45
CA ALA A 343 -0.19 -0.50 -21.33
C ALA A 343 -0.01 0.16 -22.70
N ASP A 344 -0.11 1.49 -22.70
CA ASP A 344 0.26 2.36 -23.82
C ASP A 344 1.23 3.41 -23.26
N TYR A 345 2.50 3.31 -23.63
CA TYR A 345 3.56 4.19 -23.14
C TYR A 345 3.28 5.67 -23.44
N ALA A 346 2.64 5.99 -24.57
CA ALA A 346 2.46 7.35 -25.03
C ALA A 346 1.22 8.03 -24.45
N LYS A 347 0.11 7.30 -24.34
CA LYS A 347 -1.20 7.84 -23.93
C LYS A 347 -1.67 7.35 -22.57
N GLY A 348 -1.14 6.23 -22.10
CA GLY A 348 -1.54 5.60 -20.85
C GLY A 348 -0.95 6.25 -19.61
N ARG A 349 -1.48 5.83 -18.45
CA ARG A 349 -0.98 6.20 -17.12
C ARG A 349 -0.89 4.94 -16.27
N ALA A 350 0.25 4.71 -15.65
CA ALA A 350 0.49 3.56 -14.79
C ALA A 350 -0.32 3.69 -13.49
N PRO A 351 -1.15 2.71 -13.11
CA PRO A 351 -1.90 2.71 -11.85
C PRO A 351 -0.96 2.41 -10.69
N TRP A 352 -0.30 3.44 -10.16
CA TRP A 352 0.82 3.27 -9.24
C TRP A 352 0.37 3.03 -7.80
N GLY A 353 -0.77 3.61 -7.41
CA GLY A 353 -1.24 3.58 -6.03
C GLY A 353 -2.49 4.40 -5.79
N GLN A 354 -2.66 4.81 -4.54
CA GLN A 354 -3.71 5.74 -4.11
C GLN A 354 -3.08 6.96 -3.45
N ASP A 355 -3.65 8.12 -3.66
CA ASP A 355 -3.28 9.30 -2.88
C ASP A 355 -3.86 9.20 -1.46
N LEU A 356 -3.56 10.18 -0.61
CA LEU A 356 -4.08 10.22 0.76
C LEU A 356 -5.61 10.35 0.84
N ARG A 357 -6.27 10.79 -0.24
CA ARG A 357 -7.74 10.90 -0.35
C ARG A 357 -8.38 9.62 -0.89
N GLY A 358 -7.58 8.58 -1.17
CA GLY A 358 -8.05 7.34 -1.76
C GLY A 358 -8.31 7.44 -3.26
N ASP A 359 -7.98 8.56 -3.90
CA ASP A 359 -8.07 8.72 -5.34
C ASP A 359 -6.94 7.93 -6.02
N MET A 360 -7.21 7.39 -7.21
CA MET A 360 -6.22 6.62 -7.96
C MET A 360 -5.03 7.50 -8.37
N ALA A 361 -3.84 7.16 -7.90
CA ALA A 361 -2.59 7.81 -8.29
C ALA A 361 -2.05 7.19 -9.59
N ALA A 362 -2.48 7.74 -10.74
CA ALA A 362 -2.06 7.28 -12.06
C ALA A 362 -0.94 8.16 -12.64
N LEU A 363 0.22 7.56 -12.94
CA LEU A 363 1.42 8.27 -13.40
C LEU A 363 1.64 8.10 -14.91
N SER A 364 1.69 9.21 -15.66
CA SER A 364 2.19 9.19 -17.03
C SER A 364 3.70 9.00 -17.04
N LEU A 365 4.17 8.00 -17.80
CA LEU A 365 5.59 7.66 -17.95
C LEU A 365 6.18 8.14 -19.29
N TYR A 366 5.34 8.74 -20.14
CA TYR A 366 5.74 9.23 -21.46
C TYR A 366 6.86 10.26 -21.34
N GLN A 367 7.99 9.97 -21.99
CA GLN A 367 9.15 10.87 -22.09
C GLN A 367 9.66 11.41 -20.74
N ARG A 368 9.75 10.56 -19.72
CA ARG A 368 10.19 10.97 -18.37
C ARG A 368 11.35 10.14 -17.84
N HIS A 369 12.41 10.84 -17.46
CA HIS A 369 13.41 10.32 -16.55
C HIS A 369 12.83 10.26 -15.14
N LEU A 370 13.13 9.17 -14.42
CA LEU A 370 12.52 8.86 -13.15
C LEU A 370 13.60 8.60 -12.09
N LEU A 371 13.41 9.18 -10.92
CA LEU A 371 14.29 9.00 -9.77
C LEU A 371 13.45 8.70 -8.53
N ILE A 372 13.75 7.57 -7.88
CA ILE A 372 13.16 7.20 -6.58
C ILE A 372 14.27 7.16 -5.53
N THR A 373 14.10 7.94 -4.47
CA THR A 373 15.02 7.97 -3.33
C THR A 373 14.35 7.46 -2.06
N GLY A 374 15.12 7.13 -1.02
CA GLY A 374 14.58 6.74 0.28
C GLY A 374 15.48 5.79 1.04
N LEU A 375 15.28 5.65 2.35
CA LEU A 375 16.06 4.74 3.18
C LEU A 375 15.92 3.27 2.72
N SER A 376 16.86 2.42 3.16
CA SER A 376 16.77 0.98 2.93
C SER A 376 15.47 0.40 3.50
N ASN A 377 14.97 -0.66 2.87
CA ASN A 377 13.76 -1.38 3.25
C ASN A 377 12.49 -0.51 3.37
N GLN A 378 12.36 0.55 2.56
CA GLN A 378 11.13 1.35 2.49
C GLN A 378 10.22 0.96 1.32
N GLY A 379 10.66 0.08 0.41
CA GLY A 379 9.89 -0.31 -0.77
C GLY A 379 10.28 0.41 -2.07
N LYS A 380 11.47 1.02 -2.15
CA LYS A 380 12.01 1.67 -3.37
C LYS A 380 11.95 0.75 -4.60
N THR A 381 12.55 -0.42 -4.49
CA THR A 381 12.64 -1.42 -5.56
C THR A 381 11.26 -1.86 -6.04
N VAL A 382 10.35 -2.19 -5.11
CA VAL A 382 8.97 -2.58 -5.45
C VAL A 382 8.21 -1.42 -6.10
N ALA A 383 8.35 -0.19 -5.60
CA ALA A 383 7.71 0.99 -6.18
C ALA A 383 8.23 1.26 -7.60
N LEU A 384 9.54 1.15 -7.84
CA LEU A 384 10.16 1.29 -9.17
C LEU A 384 9.71 0.18 -10.12
N ARG A 385 9.78 -1.07 -9.65
CA ARG A 385 9.39 -2.28 -10.38
C ARG A 385 7.92 -2.25 -10.79
N SER A 386 7.02 -1.76 -9.95
CA SER A 386 5.58 -1.67 -10.28
C SER A 386 5.31 -0.84 -11.55
N LEU A 387 6.08 0.24 -11.78
CA LEU A 387 5.98 1.05 -13.00
C LEU A 387 6.57 0.32 -14.21
N ALA A 388 7.68 -0.40 -14.02
CA ALA A 388 8.28 -1.24 -15.06
C ALA A 388 7.36 -2.40 -15.46
N LEU A 389 6.66 -3.02 -14.50
CA LEU A 389 5.67 -4.07 -14.73
C LEU A 389 4.49 -3.58 -15.57
N TRP A 390 3.97 -2.38 -15.30
CA TRP A 390 2.95 -1.79 -16.18
C TRP A 390 3.50 -1.56 -17.58
N LEU A 391 4.67 -0.92 -17.72
CA LEU A 391 5.29 -0.70 -19.04
C LEU A 391 5.63 -2.00 -19.78
N ALA A 392 5.90 -3.10 -19.07
CA ALA A 392 6.12 -4.39 -19.69
C ALA A 392 4.90 -4.86 -20.48
N LEU A 393 3.68 -4.41 -20.14
CA LEU A 393 2.46 -4.72 -20.90
C LEU A 393 2.31 -3.91 -22.19
N ASP A 394 3.24 -2.99 -22.49
CA ASP A 394 3.39 -2.38 -23.81
C ASP A 394 4.47 -3.12 -24.60
N LYS A 395 4.08 -3.77 -25.68
CA LYS A 395 4.97 -4.58 -26.54
C LYS A 395 6.09 -3.78 -27.20
N SER A 396 5.95 -2.46 -27.33
CA SER A 396 6.96 -1.60 -27.98
C SER A 396 8.11 -1.24 -27.05
N VAL A 397 7.94 -1.34 -25.74
CA VAL A 397 8.93 -0.90 -24.76
C VAL A 397 10.04 -1.95 -24.60
N GLN A 398 11.28 -1.46 -24.53
CA GLN A 398 12.50 -2.23 -24.28
C GLN A 398 13.10 -1.83 -22.92
N PHE A 399 13.73 -2.79 -22.24
CA PHE A 399 14.32 -2.60 -20.93
C PHE A 399 15.78 -3.00 -20.91
N TRP A 400 16.64 -2.13 -20.42
CA TRP A 400 17.99 -2.47 -19.99
C TRP A 400 18.06 -2.26 -18.49
N ILE A 401 18.43 -3.29 -17.73
CA ILE A 401 18.29 -3.30 -16.27
C ILE A 401 19.62 -3.68 -15.63
N GLY A 402 20.08 -2.82 -14.71
CA GLY A 402 21.16 -3.09 -13.78
C GLY A 402 20.62 -3.15 -12.35
N ASP A 403 20.62 -4.34 -11.74
CA ASP A 403 20.32 -4.54 -10.32
C ASP A 403 21.64 -4.67 -9.53
N LEU A 404 22.10 -3.55 -8.97
CA LEU A 404 23.33 -3.50 -8.19
C LEU A 404 23.15 -3.93 -6.72
N LYS A 405 21.96 -4.41 -6.35
CA LYS A 405 21.72 -5.07 -5.07
C LYS A 405 22.08 -6.55 -5.12
N GLY A 406 21.79 -7.19 -6.26
CA GLY A 406 22.18 -8.57 -6.56
C GLY A 406 21.30 -9.67 -5.95
N VAL A 407 20.20 -9.33 -5.28
CA VAL A 407 19.37 -10.30 -4.53
C VAL A 407 18.19 -10.88 -5.34
N GLY A 408 18.03 -10.48 -6.60
CA GLY A 408 17.04 -11.08 -7.51
C GLY A 408 15.69 -10.37 -7.55
N ASP A 409 15.59 -9.15 -7.01
CA ASP A 409 14.36 -8.36 -7.00
C ASP A 409 13.84 -8.08 -8.43
N TRP A 410 14.73 -8.15 -9.43
CA TRP A 410 14.46 -7.94 -10.85
C TRP A 410 14.56 -9.19 -11.72
N ALA A 411 14.84 -10.37 -11.15
CA ALA A 411 15.11 -11.60 -11.90
C ALA A 411 13.98 -12.00 -12.86
N MET A 412 12.72 -11.64 -12.55
CA MET A 412 11.60 -11.88 -13.46
C MET A 412 11.75 -11.18 -14.83
N PHE A 413 12.55 -10.12 -14.94
CA PHE A 413 12.79 -9.42 -16.19
C PHE A 413 13.90 -10.04 -17.06
N GLU A 414 14.67 -11.03 -16.57
CA GLU A 414 15.85 -11.59 -17.26
C GLU A 414 15.56 -12.01 -18.72
N THR A 415 14.36 -12.54 -18.96
CA THR A 415 13.91 -13.04 -20.26
C THR A 415 13.19 -11.98 -21.11
N LEU A 416 12.81 -10.85 -20.51
CA LEU A 416 12.13 -9.74 -21.17
C LEU A 416 13.09 -8.60 -21.55
N ALA A 417 14.09 -8.34 -20.71
CA ALA A 417 15.07 -7.29 -20.87
C ALA A 417 16.22 -7.78 -21.76
N PRO A 418 16.50 -7.15 -22.91
CA PRO A 418 17.64 -7.54 -23.75
C PRO A 418 19.01 -7.44 -23.07
N VAL A 419 19.13 -6.56 -22.08
CA VAL A 419 20.33 -6.44 -21.24
C VAL A 419 19.88 -6.48 -19.78
N PHE A 420 20.32 -7.52 -19.08
CA PHE A 420 20.04 -7.73 -17.66
C PHE A 420 21.36 -8.01 -16.95
N ILE A 421 21.73 -7.15 -15.99
CA ILE A 421 22.94 -7.28 -15.19
C ILE A 421 22.51 -7.27 -13.73
N GLN A 422 22.93 -8.29 -12.97
CA GLN A 422 22.56 -8.42 -11.57
C GLN A 422 23.78 -8.80 -10.74
N GLY A 423 24.08 -7.99 -9.73
CA GLY A 423 25.11 -8.31 -8.76
C GLY A 423 25.69 -7.05 -8.10
N PRO A 424 26.28 -7.17 -6.89
CA PRO A 424 26.75 -6.02 -6.14
C PRO A 424 28.26 -5.75 -6.31
N THR A 425 28.97 -6.54 -7.12
CA THR A 425 30.44 -6.42 -7.24
C THR A 425 30.86 -5.26 -8.15
N ASP A 426 32.11 -4.83 -8.03
CA ASP A 426 32.67 -3.80 -8.91
C ASP A 426 32.57 -4.22 -10.39
N ASP A 427 32.73 -5.50 -10.73
CA ASP A 427 32.56 -6.00 -12.10
C ASP A 427 31.13 -5.78 -12.62
N HIS A 428 30.12 -6.00 -11.78
CA HIS A 428 28.72 -5.70 -12.15
C HIS A 428 28.51 -4.20 -12.32
N VAL A 429 29.16 -3.37 -11.50
CA VAL A 429 29.12 -1.90 -11.64
C VAL A 429 29.78 -1.45 -12.96
N ILE A 430 30.90 -2.08 -13.34
CA ILE A 430 31.57 -1.85 -14.63
C ILE A 430 30.61 -2.19 -15.78
N GLN A 431 30.02 -3.38 -15.77
CA GLN A 431 29.06 -3.82 -16.79
C GLN A 431 27.84 -2.88 -16.87
N VAL A 432 27.30 -2.44 -15.72
CA VAL A 432 26.20 -1.46 -15.69
C VAL A 432 26.64 -0.11 -16.25
N THR A 433 27.87 0.32 -15.96
CA THR A 433 28.41 1.56 -16.53
C THR A 433 28.51 1.49 -18.04
N GLU A 434 29.05 0.40 -18.57
CA GLU A 434 29.15 0.13 -20.00
C GLU A 434 27.77 -0.01 -20.65
N MET A 435 26.78 -0.59 -19.96
CA MET A 435 25.39 -0.60 -20.41
C MET A 435 24.84 0.82 -20.57
N VAL A 436 25.09 1.73 -19.61
CA VAL A 436 24.62 3.13 -19.72
C VAL A 436 25.39 3.90 -20.80
N GLU A 437 26.68 3.62 -21.01
CA GLU A 437 27.47 4.18 -22.12
C GLU A 437 26.94 3.71 -23.48
N ARG A 438 26.64 2.41 -23.62
CA ARG A 438 25.96 1.88 -24.82
C ARG A 438 24.59 2.51 -25.04
N ALA A 439 23.88 2.90 -23.98
CA ALA A 439 22.59 3.58 -24.11
C ALA A 439 22.78 5.02 -24.65
N VAL A 440 23.91 5.66 -24.34
CA VAL A 440 24.31 6.94 -24.95
C VAL A 440 24.64 6.77 -26.43
N GLU A 441 25.33 5.70 -26.81
CA GLU A 441 25.61 5.39 -28.21
C GLU A 441 24.32 5.15 -28.99
N GLU A 442 23.41 4.36 -28.42
CA GLU A 442 22.08 4.12 -28.98
C GLU A 442 21.29 5.43 -29.12
N MET A 443 21.31 6.28 -28.10
CA MET A 443 20.71 7.61 -28.14
C MET A 443 21.30 8.44 -29.29
N ASN A 444 22.63 8.47 -29.44
CA ASN A 444 23.30 9.24 -30.50
C ASN A 444 22.96 8.70 -31.90
N ARG A 445 22.90 7.38 -32.06
CA ARG A 445 22.45 6.74 -33.31
C ARG A 445 21.04 7.18 -33.67
N ARG A 446 20.11 7.19 -32.69
CA ARG A 446 18.72 7.65 -32.90
C ARG A 446 18.64 9.14 -33.25
N ILE A 447 19.49 9.97 -32.66
CA ILE A 447 19.54 11.41 -32.94
C ILE A 447 19.97 11.68 -34.39
N GLN A 448 20.85 10.85 -34.94
CA GLN A 448 21.32 10.96 -36.32
C GLN A 448 20.35 10.38 -37.36
N ALA A 449 19.29 9.71 -36.92
CA ALA A 449 18.30 9.15 -37.83
C ALA A 449 17.48 10.24 -38.53
N PRO A 450 16.88 9.94 -39.71
CA PRO A 450 16.07 10.90 -40.44
C PRO A 450 14.98 11.55 -39.57
N PRO A 451 14.71 12.86 -39.72
CA PRO A 451 13.64 13.53 -38.99
C PRO A 451 12.30 12.82 -39.14
N GLY A 452 11.58 12.65 -38.02
CA GLY A 452 10.31 11.93 -37.99
C GLY A 452 10.42 10.43 -37.75
N THR A 453 11.63 9.87 -37.63
CA THR A 453 11.82 8.48 -37.21
C THR A 453 11.27 8.28 -35.79
N VAL A 454 10.36 7.32 -35.62
CA VAL A 454 9.78 6.97 -34.33
C VAL A 454 10.51 5.78 -33.76
N PHE A 455 11.07 5.95 -32.56
CA PHE A 455 11.77 4.88 -31.86
C PHE A 455 10.93 4.32 -30.71
N PRO A 456 10.95 2.99 -30.48
CA PRO A 456 10.42 2.39 -29.27
C PRO A 456 11.11 2.97 -28.03
N ALA A 457 10.39 3.04 -26.91
CA ALA A 457 10.99 3.50 -25.68
C ALA A 457 12.00 2.48 -25.15
N LEU A 458 13.22 2.95 -24.91
CA LEU A 458 14.26 2.21 -24.20
C LEU A 458 14.32 2.77 -22.77
N ILE A 459 13.90 1.96 -21.80
CA ILE A 459 13.96 2.28 -20.38
C ILE A 459 15.22 1.66 -19.80
N VAL A 460 16.18 2.51 -19.44
CA VAL A 460 17.43 2.12 -18.78
C VAL A 460 17.22 2.26 -17.28
N ILE A 461 17.09 1.14 -16.59
CA ILE A 461 16.84 1.05 -15.15
C ILE A 461 18.14 0.71 -14.45
N VAL A 462 18.53 1.49 -13.45
CA VAL A 462 19.58 1.12 -12.50
C VAL A 462 19.03 1.22 -11.08
N ASP A 463 18.84 0.08 -10.45
CA ASP A 463 18.48 0.00 -9.03
C ASP A 463 19.75 0.00 -8.17
N GLU A 464 19.66 0.57 -6.98
CA GLU A 464 20.81 0.89 -6.12
C GLU A 464 21.93 1.67 -6.84
N ALA A 465 21.55 2.67 -7.64
CA ALA A 465 22.44 3.45 -8.50
C ALA A 465 23.59 4.17 -7.75
N GLN A 466 23.50 4.36 -6.42
CA GLN A 466 24.62 4.88 -5.63
C GLN A 466 25.85 3.96 -5.70
N MET A 467 25.68 2.65 -5.90
CA MET A 467 26.81 1.73 -6.06
C MET A 467 27.66 2.10 -7.28
N ALA A 468 27.01 2.49 -8.39
CA ALA A 468 27.69 2.98 -9.57
C ALA A 468 28.36 4.34 -9.36
N PHE A 469 27.69 5.29 -8.68
CA PHE A 469 28.29 6.59 -8.39
C PHE A 469 29.44 6.52 -7.37
N MET A 470 29.45 5.55 -6.47
CA MET A 470 30.47 5.41 -5.44
C MET A 470 31.63 4.47 -5.83
N CYS A 471 31.58 3.85 -7.01
CA CYS A 471 32.60 2.91 -7.44
C CYS A 471 33.99 3.58 -7.54
N PRO A 472 34.98 3.08 -6.78
CA PRO A 472 36.32 3.65 -6.74
C PRO A 472 37.20 3.19 -7.91
N VAL A 473 36.77 2.15 -8.64
CA VAL A 473 37.53 1.52 -9.71
C VAL A 473 37.73 2.48 -10.87
N LYS A 474 38.88 2.34 -11.53
CA LYS A 474 39.25 3.08 -12.73
C LYS A 474 39.49 2.09 -13.86
N ASP A 475 39.24 2.53 -15.09
CA ASP A 475 39.66 1.80 -16.27
C ASP A 475 41.17 1.91 -16.52
N GLU A 476 41.62 1.26 -17.59
CA GLU A 476 43.03 1.22 -18.02
C GLU A 476 43.60 2.61 -18.32
N ASP A 477 42.76 3.55 -18.76
CA ASP A 477 43.11 4.96 -19.00
C ASP A 477 43.11 5.81 -17.71
N GLY A 478 42.81 5.19 -16.56
CA GLY A 478 42.74 5.86 -15.27
C GLY A 478 41.48 6.71 -15.05
N ARG A 479 40.46 6.56 -15.90
CA ARG A 479 39.16 7.23 -15.73
C ARG A 479 38.31 6.44 -14.73
N PRO A 480 37.75 7.10 -13.70
CA PRO A 480 36.93 6.41 -12.72
C PRO A 480 35.58 6.00 -13.31
N TYR A 481 35.09 4.82 -12.94
CA TYR A 481 33.74 4.37 -13.27
C TYR A 481 32.71 5.26 -12.55
N GLY A 482 32.82 5.34 -11.22
CA GLY A 482 31.99 6.20 -10.37
C GLY A 482 32.51 7.62 -10.18
N GLY A 483 31.74 8.44 -9.48
CA GLY A 483 32.07 9.80 -9.05
C GLY A 483 31.09 10.87 -9.52
N SER A 484 31.38 12.11 -9.14
CA SER A 484 30.58 13.30 -9.47
C SER A 484 31.28 14.29 -10.40
N LYS A 485 32.51 13.96 -10.83
CA LYS A 485 33.35 14.80 -11.69
C LYS A 485 33.14 14.45 -13.17
N ALA A 486 33.52 15.37 -14.05
CA ALA A 486 33.44 15.17 -15.50
C ALA A 486 34.31 14.01 -16.04
N THR A 487 35.22 13.48 -15.23
CA THR A 487 36.03 12.29 -15.55
C THR A 487 35.32 10.97 -15.25
N SER A 488 34.22 10.99 -14.47
CA SER A 488 33.46 9.77 -14.15
C SER A 488 32.66 9.31 -15.36
N ARG A 489 32.86 8.05 -15.73
CA ARG A 489 32.18 7.41 -16.86
C ARG A 489 30.67 7.33 -16.65
N TYR A 490 30.24 6.72 -15.54
CA TYR A 490 28.81 6.54 -15.25
C TYR A 490 28.07 7.87 -15.14
N PHE A 491 28.61 8.83 -14.38
CA PHE A 491 28.01 10.15 -14.24
C PHE A 491 27.86 10.89 -15.57
N MET A 492 28.89 10.86 -16.41
CA MET A 492 28.84 11.52 -17.71
C MET A 492 27.86 10.84 -18.66
N ALA A 493 27.73 9.51 -18.61
CA ALA A 493 26.78 8.78 -19.42
C ALA A 493 25.33 9.13 -19.03
N VAL A 494 24.99 9.06 -17.73
CA VAL A 494 23.68 9.44 -17.21
C VAL A 494 23.34 10.90 -17.56
N ARG A 495 24.30 11.81 -17.39
CA ARG A 495 24.13 13.23 -17.76
C ARG A 495 23.79 13.41 -19.25
N LYS A 496 24.47 12.69 -20.15
CA LYS A 496 24.19 12.75 -21.60
C LYS A 496 22.76 12.28 -21.90
N ILE A 497 22.34 11.15 -21.30
CA ILE A 497 20.97 10.64 -21.45
C ILE A 497 19.94 11.65 -20.92
N HIS A 498 20.17 12.24 -19.75
CA HIS A 498 19.25 13.26 -19.19
C HIS A 498 19.08 14.48 -20.10
N ASN A 499 20.15 14.89 -20.80
CA ASN A 499 20.11 16.09 -21.65
C ASN A 499 19.35 15.88 -22.96
N GLN A 500 19.45 14.70 -23.57
CA GLN A 500 18.98 14.47 -24.95
C GLN A 500 18.12 13.23 -25.14
N GLY A 501 18.18 12.26 -24.23
CA GLY A 501 17.54 10.95 -24.37
C GLY A 501 16.03 11.03 -24.56
N ARG A 502 15.37 12.01 -23.92
CA ARG A 502 13.93 12.25 -24.07
C ARG A 502 13.50 12.41 -25.53
N ALA A 503 14.29 13.09 -26.37
CA ALA A 503 13.94 13.37 -27.76
C ALA A 503 13.86 12.11 -28.62
N VAL A 504 14.52 11.04 -28.20
CA VAL A 504 14.64 9.77 -28.92
C VAL A 504 14.18 8.55 -28.11
N ASN A 505 13.38 8.80 -27.08
CA ASN A 505 12.83 7.81 -26.14
C ASN A 505 13.89 6.88 -25.51
N VAL A 506 15.07 7.41 -25.16
CA VAL A 506 16.05 6.73 -24.28
C VAL A 506 15.94 7.36 -22.89
N LEU A 507 15.39 6.63 -21.92
CA LEU A 507 15.00 7.16 -20.63
C LEU A 507 15.74 6.48 -19.48
N MET A 508 16.45 7.27 -18.68
CA MET A 508 17.08 6.81 -17.45
C MET A 508 16.11 6.79 -16.25
N TRP A 509 16.05 5.65 -15.56
CA TRP A 509 15.29 5.39 -14.35
C TRP A 509 16.22 4.90 -13.25
N GLN A 510 16.17 5.52 -12.07
CA GLN A 510 17.13 5.25 -10.99
C GLN A 510 16.43 5.04 -9.65
N GLY A 511 16.80 3.95 -8.98
CA GLY A 511 16.53 3.73 -7.56
C GLY A 511 17.80 3.99 -6.76
N THR A 512 17.73 4.81 -5.71
CA THR A 512 18.90 5.08 -4.86
C THR A 512 18.50 5.38 -3.44
N GLN A 513 19.40 5.18 -2.48
CA GLN A 513 19.05 5.34 -1.07
C GLN A 513 19.09 6.81 -0.63
N ASP A 514 20.31 7.32 -0.46
CA ASP A 514 20.57 8.64 0.10
C ASP A 514 20.89 9.66 -1.01
N PRO A 515 20.13 10.77 -1.13
CA PRO A 515 20.22 11.72 -2.24
C PRO A 515 21.40 12.71 -2.14
N THR A 516 22.44 12.41 -1.36
CA THR A 516 23.62 13.27 -1.20
C THR A 516 24.42 13.40 -2.49
N ASP A 517 25.21 14.47 -2.63
CA ASP A 517 26.01 14.73 -3.85
C ASP A 517 27.05 13.65 -4.16
N GLN A 518 27.49 12.89 -3.16
CA GLN A 518 28.43 11.78 -3.34
C GLN A 518 27.73 10.56 -3.96
N ASN A 519 26.51 10.26 -3.50
CA ASN A 519 25.75 9.09 -3.91
C ASN A 519 24.94 9.33 -5.19
N LEU A 520 24.55 10.58 -5.42
CA LEU A 520 23.66 10.95 -6.51
C LEU A 520 23.93 12.40 -6.93
N PRO A 521 24.85 12.67 -7.85
CA PRO A 521 25.27 14.04 -8.19
C PRO A 521 24.13 14.96 -8.61
N LYS A 522 24.22 16.25 -8.25
CA LYS A 522 23.17 17.27 -8.51
C LYS A 522 22.63 17.28 -9.94
N LEU A 523 23.50 17.24 -10.96
CA LEU A 523 23.07 17.25 -12.37
C LEU A 523 22.26 16.01 -12.77
N VAL A 524 22.46 14.89 -12.07
CA VAL A 524 21.64 13.69 -12.26
C VAL A 524 20.29 13.89 -11.59
N ARG A 525 20.26 14.37 -10.33
CA ARG A 525 19.01 14.63 -9.60
C ARG A 525 18.09 15.59 -10.33
N GLU A 526 18.63 16.70 -10.82
CA GLU A 526 17.85 17.75 -11.48
C GLU A 526 17.44 17.39 -12.91
N GLY A 527 18.10 16.42 -13.54
CA GLY A 527 17.69 15.90 -14.86
C GLY A 527 16.49 14.95 -14.82
N ALA A 528 16.10 14.45 -13.64
CA ALA A 528 14.91 13.63 -13.47
C ALA A 528 13.63 14.47 -13.51
N HIS A 529 12.71 14.11 -14.40
CA HIS A 529 11.43 14.82 -14.58
C HIS A 529 10.39 14.39 -13.54
N THR A 530 10.46 13.13 -13.13
CA THR A 530 9.64 12.52 -12.08
C THR A 530 10.56 12.21 -10.92
N ARG A 531 10.38 12.91 -9.80
CA ARG A 531 11.16 12.67 -8.58
C ARG A 531 10.22 12.20 -7.48
N ALA A 532 10.49 11.03 -6.93
CA ALA A 532 9.76 10.43 -5.84
C ALA A 532 10.72 10.15 -4.69
N SER A 533 10.22 10.29 -3.46
CA SER A 533 11.00 10.01 -2.28
C SER A 533 10.17 9.29 -1.23
N LEU A 534 10.64 8.12 -0.81
CA LEU A 534 10.16 7.42 0.38
C LEU A 534 10.76 8.06 1.63
N ALA A 535 10.61 7.41 2.79
CA ALA A 535 11.14 7.93 4.05
C ALA A 535 12.63 8.29 3.97
N LEU A 536 12.96 9.51 4.40
CA LEU A 536 14.32 10.06 4.49
C LEU A 536 14.63 10.49 5.92
N GLY A 537 15.91 10.70 6.25
CA GLY A 537 16.32 11.05 7.61
C GLY A 537 16.14 12.53 7.97
N THR A 538 16.25 13.44 6.98
CA THR A 538 16.32 14.89 7.23
C THR A 538 15.63 15.72 6.15
N GLU A 539 15.23 16.95 6.49
CA GLU A 539 14.67 17.91 5.52
C GLU A 539 15.70 18.28 4.42
N SER A 540 16.99 18.34 4.77
CA SER A 540 18.06 18.57 3.78
C SER A 540 18.06 17.49 2.69
N GLN A 541 17.95 16.22 3.09
CA GLN A 541 17.81 15.11 2.13
C GLN A 541 16.50 15.22 1.32
N ALA A 542 15.39 15.64 1.95
CA ALA A 542 14.14 15.86 1.25
C ALA A 542 14.26 16.93 0.15
N ARG A 543 14.95 18.04 0.43
CA ARG A 543 15.25 19.10 -0.54
C ARG A 543 16.14 18.60 -1.68
N MET A 544 17.16 17.79 -1.38
CA MET A 544 18.00 17.17 -2.41
C MET A 544 17.22 16.21 -3.31
N ALA A 545 16.30 15.42 -2.74
CA ALA A 545 15.50 14.44 -3.47
C ALA A 545 14.41 15.08 -4.35
N LEU A 546 13.59 15.98 -3.79
CA LEU A 546 12.40 16.52 -4.45
C LEU A 546 12.55 17.95 -4.96
N GLY A 547 13.60 18.66 -4.55
CA GLY A 547 13.85 20.07 -4.85
C GLY A 547 13.15 21.04 -3.89
N ASP A 548 13.70 22.25 -3.77
CA ASP A 548 13.23 23.26 -2.83
C ASP A 548 11.76 23.63 -3.02
N LYS A 549 11.33 23.82 -4.28
CA LYS A 549 9.93 24.15 -4.59
C LYS A 549 8.93 23.13 -4.02
N ALA A 550 9.27 21.85 -4.01
CA ALA A 550 8.40 20.81 -3.47
C ALA A 550 8.34 20.91 -1.95
N VAL A 551 9.49 21.03 -1.28
CA VAL A 551 9.59 21.10 0.19
C VAL A 551 8.99 22.39 0.73
N ASP A 552 9.25 23.53 0.10
CA ASP A 552 8.63 24.82 0.44
C ASP A 552 7.10 24.79 0.20
N GLY A 553 6.63 23.93 -0.72
CA GLY A 553 5.23 23.62 -0.94
C GLY A 553 4.62 22.62 0.06
N GLY A 554 5.40 22.13 1.03
CA GLY A 554 4.96 21.20 2.08
C GLY A 554 5.33 19.73 1.87
N ALA A 555 6.14 19.39 0.86
CA ALA A 555 6.66 18.04 0.70
C ALA A 555 7.57 17.67 1.88
N ALA A 556 7.24 16.59 2.59
CA ALA A 556 7.99 16.19 3.78
C ALA A 556 8.21 14.67 3.85
N PRO A 557 8.95 14.06 2.89
CA PRO A 557 9.30 12.64 2.93
C PRO A 557 10.14 12.28 4.17
N ASN A 558 10.86 13.23 4.75
CA ASN A 558 11.60 13.04 6.00
C ASN A 558 10.73 12.88 7.25
N LEU A 559 9.41 13.08 7.12
CA LEU A 559 8.45 12.90 8.20
C LEU A 559 7.62 11.62 8.04
N LEU A 560 7.85 10.85 6.97
CA LEU A 560 7.38 9.47 6.86
C LEU A 560 8.13 8.59 7.86
N ARG A 561 7.42 7.65 8.48
CA ARG A 561 7.93 6.77 9.53
C ARG A 561 8.63 5.56 8.88
N PRO A 562 9.96 5.41 9.04
CA PRO A 562 10.66 4.27 8.48
C PRO A 562 10.11 2.94 9.01
N GLY A 563 9.81 2.01 8.11
CA GLY A 563 9.31 0.67 8.45
C GLY A 563 7.81 0.58 8.75
N LEU A 564 7.12 1.70 8.98
CA LEU A 564 5.66 1.75 9.09
C LEU A 564 5.03 2.24 7.79
N ASP A 565 5.57 3.32 7.21
CA ASP A 565 5.06 3.92 5.98
C ASP A 565 5.72 3.32 4.72
N GLN A 566 6.02 2.01 4.74
CA GLN A 566 6.63 1.31 3.60
C GLN A 566 5.72 1.40 2.37
N GLY A 567 6.31 1.68 1.21
CA GLY A 567 5.57 1.90 -0.04
C GLY A 567 4.85 3.25 -0.12
N THR A 568 4.93 4.10 0.91
CA THR A 568 4.44 5.49 0.84
C THR A 568 5.57 6.41 0.38
N LEU A 569 5.29 7.25 -0.61
CA LEU A 569 6.24 8.19 -1.18
C LEU A 569 5.61 9.56 -1.40
N VAL A 570 6.46 10.59 -1.42
CA VAL A 570 6.09 11.93 -1.85
C VAL A 570 6.63 12.12 -3.27
N LEU A 571 5.74 12.49 -4.19
CA LEU A 571 6.00 12.59 -5.61
C LEU A 571 5.92 14.06 -6.06
N ALA A 572 6.97 14.51 -6.76
CA ALA A 572 7.01 15.76 -7.51
C ALA A 572 7.18 15.44 -9.00
N SER A 573 6.09 15.50 -9.76
CA SER A 573 6.09 15.24 -11.21
C SER A 573 4.89 15.91 -11.88
N SER A 574 5.09 16.37 -13.12
CA SER A 574 3.97 16.78 -14.00
C SER A 574 3.29 15.60 -14.71
N GLY A 575 3.73 14.36 -14.44
CA GLY A 575 3.12 13.15 -15.01
C GLY A 575 1.87 12.68 -14.27
N ILE A 576 1.63 13.20 -13.06
CA ILE A 576 0.45 12.93 -12.24
C ILE A 576 -0.33 14.22 -12.04
N ASP A 577 -1.64 14.10 -11.83
CA ASP A 577 -2.48 15.26 -11.53
C ASP A 577 -2.26 15.68 -10.08
N ILE A 578 -1.46 16.72 -9.88
CA ILE A 578 -1.27 17.34 -8.57
C ILE A 578 -2.38 18.38 -8.37
N PRO A 579 -3.14 18.34 -7.25
CA PRO A 579 -4.16 19.32 -6.96
C PRO A 579 -3.64 20.77 -7.05
N ALA A 580 -4.47 21.66 -7.59
CA ALA A 580 -4.09 23.06 -7.79
C ALA A 580 -3.59 23.71 -6.50
N GLY A 581 -2.41 24.32 -6.55
CA GLY A 581 -1.76 24.94 -5.39
C GLY A 581 -0.81 24.03 -4.61
N GLN A 582 -0.68 22.75 -4.97
CA GLN A 582 0.32 21.85 -4.41
C GLN A 582 1.51 21.68 -5.36
N ALA A 583 2.71 21.51 -4.79
CA ALA A 583 3.94 21.25 -5.55
C ALA A 583 4.32 19.76 -5.60
N SER A 584 3.67 18.94 -4.77
CA SER A 584 3.89 17.50 -4.64
C SER A 584 2.61 16.82 -4.17
N ILE A 585 2.55 15.50 -4.32
CA ILE A 585 1.46 14.66 -3.83
C ILE A 585 2.04 13.45 -3.09
N THR A 586 1.41 13.02 -2.00
CA THR A 586 1.78 11.79 -1.31
C THR A 586 0.98 10.62 -1.88
N VAL A 587 1.68 9.57 -2.28
CA VAL A 587 1.12 8.37 -2.90
C VAL A 587 1.50 7.16 -2.06
N ARG A 588 0.51 6.33 -1.73
CA ARG A 588 0.65 4.99 -1.18
C ARG A 588 0.68 4.04 -2.37
N THR A 589 1.82 3.43 -2.66
CA THR A 589 1.99 2.56 -3.84
C THR A 589 1.35 1.20 -3.62
N HIS A 590 0.82 0.60 -4.69
CA HIS A 590 0.35 -0.77 -4.62
C HIS A 590 1.53 -1.72 -4.43
N TYR A 591 1.42 -2.62 -3.47
CA TYR A 591 2.37 -3.71 -3.28
C TYR A 591 2.09 -4.84 -4.29
N ILE A 592 3.13 -5.25 -5.01
CA ILE A 592 3.10 -6.39 -5.95
C ILE A 592 4.24 -7.31 -5.53
N ASP A 593 3.88 -8.47 -5.00
CA ASP A 593 4.83 -9.52 -4.64
C ASP A 593 5.49 -10.15 -5.87
N ASP A 594 6.48 -11.01 -5.63
CA ASP A 594 7.31 -11.57 -6.69
C ASP A 594 6.55 -12.55 -7.59
N ASP A 595 5.57 -13.28 -7.06
CA ASP A 595 4.82 -14.26 -7.84
C ASP A 595 3.80 -13.55 -8.74
N ALA A 596 3.13 -12.51 -8.24
CA ALA A 596 2.31 -11.62 -9.04
C ALA A 596 3.14 -10.89 -10.11
N ALA A 597 4.35 -10.44 -9.77
CA ALA A 597 5.26 -9.82 -10.74
C ALA A 597 5.66 -10.79 -11.86
N LYS A 598 6.01 -12.04 -11.53
CA LYS A 598 6.29 -13.09 -12.52
C LYS A 598 5.08 -13.33 -13.43
N ALA A 599 3.88 -13.45 -12.86
CA ALA A 599 2.66 -13.65 -13.64
C ALA A 599 2.40 -12.50 -14.64
N ILE A 600 2.63 -11.26 -14.22
CA ILE A 600 2.53 -10.08 -15.10
C ILE A 600 3.57 -10.15 -16.22
N ILE A 601 4.80 -10.56 -15.93
CA ILE A 601 5.84 -10.70 -16.94
C ILE A 601 5.54 -11.85 -17.92
N GLU A 602 5.04 -12.99 -17.47
CA GLU A 602 4.62 -14.08 -18.36
C GLU A 602 3.51 -13.61 -19.31
N ARG A 603 2.54 -12.84 -18.82
CA ARG A 603 1.54 -12.19 -19.67
C ARG A 603 2.20 -11.24 -20.68
N ALA A 604 3.15 -10.42 -20.24
CA ALA A 604 3.89 -9.51 -21.10
C ALA A 604 4.69 -10.24 -22.20
N LYS A 605 5.24 -11.43 -21.91
CA LYS A 605 5.93 -12.27 -22.90
C LYS A 605 4.96 -12.86 -23.91
N ALA A 606 3.84 -13.43 -23.45
CA ALA A 606 2.82 -13.98 -24.33
C ALA A 606 2.29 -12.93 -25.33
N MET A 607 2.24 -11.64 -24.94
CA MET A 607 1.89 -10.54 -25.83
C MET A 607 2.96 -10.22 -26.89
N ARG A 608 4.22 -10.63 -26.68
CA ARG A 608 5.37 -10.43 -27.57
C ARG A 608 5.67 -11.64 -28.47
N ASP A 609 5.25 -12.85 -28.10
CA ASP A 609 5.57 -14.11 -28.81
C ASP A 609 5.05 -14.20 -30.28
N GLY A 610 4.30 -13.21 -30.77
CA GLY A 610 3.89 -13.07 -32.17
C GLY A 610 4.49 -11.86 -32.91
N VAL A 611 5.36 -11.09 -32.26
CA VAL A 611 6.00 -9.89 -32.81
C VAL A 611 7.50 -10.12 -32.83
N THR A 612 8.09 -10.24 -34.02
CA THR A 612 9.54 -10.24 -34.19
C THR A 612 10.06 -8.88 -33.72
N MET A 613 10.43 -8.77 -32.44
CA MET A 613 11.25 -7.68 -31.96
C MET A 613 12.57 -7.82 -32.70
N LEU A 614 12.78 -6.94 -33.68
CA LEU A 614 14.09 -6.73 -34.29
C LEU A 614 15.05 -6.43 -33.12
N ARG A 615 15.80 -7.45 -32.69
CA ARG A 615 16.94 -7.33 -31.79
C ARG A 615 17.95 -6.45 -32.53
N VAL A 616 17.83 -5.14 -32.38
CA VAL A 616 18.85 -4.18 -32.79
C VAL A 616 19.53 -3.65 -31.55
N VAL A 617 20.02 -4.59 -30.75
CA VAL A 617 21.18 -4.35 -29.91
C VAL A 617 22.16 -5.37 -30.41
N ASP A 618 23.07 -4.93 -31.26
CA ASP A 618 24.28 -5.67 -31.57
C ASP A 618 25.07 -5.69 -30.26
N THR A 619 24.70 -6.59 -29.35
CA THR A 619 25.66 -7.10 -28.39
C THR A 619 26.65 -7.81 -29.28
N GLY A 620 27.72 -7.13 -29.70
CA GLY A 620 28.86 -7.81 -30.30
C GLY A 620 29.15 -8.97 -29.36
N GLU A 621 28.85 -10.19 -29.82
CA GLU A 621 29.19 -11.40 -29.09
C GLU A 621 30.67 -11.23 -28.77
N GLN A 622 31.03 -11.27 -27.48
CA GLN A 622 32.43 -11.18 -27.09
C GLN A 622 33.08 -12.47 -27.56
N ARG A 623 33.48 -12.48 -28.83
CA ARG A 623 33.98 -13.66 -29.54
C ARG A 623 35.25 -14.11 -28.87
N ASP A 624 35.30 -15.40 -28.56
CA ASP A 624 36.47 -16.05 -28.01
C ASP A 624 37.52 -16.22 -29.13
N PRO A 625 38.62 -15.45 -29.12
CA PRO A 625 39.56 -15.49 -30.23
C PRO A 625 40.26 -16.85 -30.35
N LEU A 626 40.39 -17.62 -29.27
CA LEU A 626 41.02 -18.94 -29.31
C LEU A 626 40.10 -19.96 -30.01
N ALA A 627 38.79 -19.92 -29.73
CA ALA A 627 37.81 -20.75 -30.42
C ALA A 627 37.65 -20.36 -31.90
N ASP A 628 37.70 -19.08 -32.21
CA ASP A 628 37.62 -18.59 -33.60
C ASP A 628 38.87 -18.95 -34.41
N ILE A 629 40.07 -18.90 -33.79
CA ILE A 629 41.30 -19.42 -34.40
C ILE A 629 41.21 -20.92 -34.68
N ALA A 630 40.66 -21.70 -33.75
CA ALA A 630 40.44 -23.14 -33.95
C ALA A 630 39.47 -23.43 -35.10
N THR A 631 38.38 -22.67 -35.17
CA THR A 631 37.38 -22.76 -36.24
C THR A 631 38.01 -22.45 -37.60
N VAL A 632 38.84 -21.41 -37.68
CA VAL A 632 39.54 -20.99 -38.90
C VAL A 632 40.60 -21.99 -39.37
N LEU A 633 41.25 -22.69 -38.43
CA LEU A 633 42.19 -23.77 -38.71
C LEU A 633 41.48 -24.98 -39.34
N GLY A 634 40.29 -25.32 -38.85
CA GLY A 634 39.50 -26.47 -39.30
C GLY A 634 40.29 -27.77 -39.23
N ASP A 635 40.15 -28.64 -40.23
CA ASP A 635 40.82 -29.95 -40.27
C ASP A 635 42.31 -29.89 -40.69
N LYS A 636 42.85 -28.69 -40.96
CA LYS A 636 44.25 -28.58 -41.41
C LYS A 636 45.19 -28.68 -40.21
N PRO A 637 46.26 -29.49 -40.28
CA PRO A 637 47.19 -29.66 -39.15
C PRO A 637 47.94 -28.38 -38.78
N ARG A 638 48.14 -27.46 -39.75
CA ARG A 638 48.75 -26.15 -39.57
C ARG A 638 48.37 -25.19 -40.68
N LEU A 639 48.31 -23.89 -40.37
CA LEU A 639 48.11 -22.80 -41.33
C LEU A 639 49.15 -21.70 -41.15
N PHE A 640 49.46 -20.96 -42.23
CA PHE A 640 50.28 -19.77 -42.12
C PHE A 640 49.55 -18.67 -41.35
N THR A 641 50.27 -17.89 -40.55
CA THR A 641 49.66 -16.80 -39.74
C THR A 641 48.89 -15.80 -40.60
N GLN A 642 49.39 -15.47 -41.79
CA GLN A 642 48.69 -14.61 -42.75
C GLN A 642 47.37 -15.21 -43.28
N GLU A 643 47.32 -16.54 -43.44
CA GLU A 643 46.10 -17.23 -43.87
C GLU A 643 45.08 -17.31 -42.73
N VAL A 644 45.54 -17.49 -41.48
CA VAL A 644 44.70 -17.42 -40.27
C VAL A 644 44.09 -16.04 -40.14
N LEU A 645 44.88 -14.97 -40.21
CA LEU A 645 44.38 -13.58 -40.14
C LEU A 645 43.36 -13.27 -41.24
N LYS A 646 43.63 -13.68 -42.49
CA LYS A 646 42.69 -13.46 -43.59
C LYS A 646 41.35 -14.16 -43.36
N ARG A 647 41.39 -15.39 -42.83
CA ARG A 647 40.19 -16.17 -42.54
C ARG A 647 39.46 -15.64 -41.30
N LEU A 648 40.16 -15.16 -40.29
CA LEU A 648 39.56 -14.46 -39.13
C LEU A 648 38.85 -13.17 -39.58
N ALA A 649 39.50 -12.35 -40.40
CA ALA A 649 38.87 -11.16 -40.98
C ALA A 649 37.68 -11.48 -41.91
N THR A 650 37.61 -12.72 -42.44
CA THR A 650 36.44 -13.20 -43.20
C THR A 650 35.34 -13.72 -42.28
N LEU A 651 35.72 -14.30 -41.13
CA LEU A 651 34.80 -14.80 -40.11
C LEU A 651 34.08 -13.64 -39.42
N ASP A 652 34.83 -12.59 -39.08
CA ASP A 652 34.32 -11.35 -38.51
C ASP A 652 35.27 -10.20 -38.86
N ALA A 653 34.82 -9.33 -39.77
CA ALA A 653 35.60 -8.19 -40.22
C ALA A 653 35.67 -7.07 -39.17
N ASP A 654 34.65 -6.95 -38.31
CA ASP A 654 34.57 -5.90 -37.31
C ASP A 654 35.50 -6.20 -36.12
N THR A 655 35.63 -7.48 -35.76
CA THR A 655 36.50 -7.92 -34.65
C THR A 655 37.95 -8.15 -35.08
N TYR A 656 38.18 -8.75 -36.26
CA TYR A 656 39.52 -9.23 -36.68
C TYR A 656 40.10 -8.49 -37.90
N GLY A 657 39.39 -7.51 -38.48
CA GLY A 657 39.82 -6.84 -39.71
C GLY A 657 41.18 -6.14 -39.60
N ASP A 658 41.47 -5.57 -38.43
CA ASP A 658 42.72 -4.83 -38.16
C ASP A 658 43.80 -5.67 -37.47
N TRP A 659 43.55 -6.97 -37.26
CA TRP A 659 44.50 -7.84 -36.56
C TRP A 659 45.80 -8.03 -37.33
N THR A 660 46.91 -7.81 -36.64
CA THR A 660 48.26 -8.03 -37.13
C THR A 660 48.82 -9.37 -36.67
N ASN A 661 50.02 -9.73 -37.17
CA ASN A 661 50.73 -10.91 -36.66
C ASN A 661 51.12 -10.75 -35.18
N GLY A 662 51.21 -9.52 -34.66
CA GLY A 662 51.45 -9.25 -33.24
C GLY A 662 50.25 -9.63 -32.38
N ASP A 663 49.05 -9.21 -32.81
CA ASP A 663 47.79 -9.48 -32.08
C ASP A 663 47.48 -10.98 -32.05
N LEU A 664 47.67 -11.67 -33.19
CA LEU A 664 47.55 -13.13 -33.26
C LEU A 664 48.56 -13.84 -32.36
N LYS A 665 49.80 -13.33 -32.25
CA LYS A 665 50.80 -13.91 -31.33
C LYS A 665 50.36 -13.72 -29.89
N GLN A 666 49.95 -12.51 -29.51
CA GLN A 666 49.54 -12.18 -28.15
C GLN A 666 48.34 -13.03 -27.69
N ALA A 667 47.34 -13.21 -28.55
CA ALA A 667 46.18 -14.04 -28.28
C ALA A 667 46.53 -15.52 -28.04
N LEU A 668 47.56 -16.04 -28.71
CA LEU A 668 48.00 -17.44 -28.59
C LEU A 668 49.06 -17.66 -27.50
N GLU A 669 49.85 -16.64 -27.19
CA GLU A 669 50.93 -16.66 -26.19
C GLU A 669 50.39 -16.87 -24.78
N ALA A 670 49.26 -16.23 -24.45
CA ALA A 670 48.57 -16.40 -23.17
C ALA A 670 48.16 -17.87 -22.88
N HIS A 671 48.03 -18.70 -23.92
CA HIS A 671 47.61 -20.09 -23.82
C HIS A 671 48.68 -21.10 -24.24
N GLY A 672 49.95 -20.68 -24.38
CA GLY A 672 51.06 -21.55 -24.76
C GLY A 672 50.94 -22.16 -26.17
N ALA A 673 50.15 -21.52 -27.05
CA ALA A 673 49.88 -21.96 -28.42
C ALA A 673 50.59 -21.08 -29.47
N GLU A 674 51.71 -20.46 -29.09
CA GLU A 674 52.43 -19.48 -29.91
C GLU A 674 52.70 -19.96 -31.35
N PRO A 675 52.55 -19.06 -32.35
CA PRO A 675 53.02 -19.30 -33.71
C PRO A 675 54.50 -19.66 -33.73
N TYR A 676 54.88 -20.64 -34.56
CA TYR A 676 56.26 -21.11 -34.66
C TYR A 676 56.72 -21.19 -36.12
N LYS A 677 58.05 -21.26 -36.33
CA LYS A 677 58.60 -21.42 -37.68
C LYS A 677 58.54 -22.88 -38.12
N SER A 678 57.95 -23.12 -39.29
CA SER A 678 58.13 -24.35 -40.05
C SER A 678 58.50 -24.01 -41.49
N ASP A 679 59.50 -24.68 -42.04
CA ASP A 679 59.91 -24.54 -43.44
C ASP A 679 60.15 -23.07 -43.84
N GLY A 680 60.73 -22.29 -42.93
CA GLY A 680 61.06 -20.88 -43.13
C GLY A 680 59.90 -19.88 -42.98
N ARG A 681 58.69 -20.31 -42.66
CA ARG A 681 57.49 -19.45 -42.53
C ARG A 681 56.79 -19.64 -41.18
N MET A 682 56.12 -18.60 -40.69
CA MET A 682 55.37 -18.64 -39.44
C MET A 682 54.03 -19.36 -39.63
N VAL A 683 53.75 -20.34 -38.78
CA VAL A 683 52.53 -21.15 -38.80
C VAL A 683 51.90 -21.24 -37.42
N VAL A 684 50.58 -21.41 -37.39
CA VAL A 684 49.79 -21.82 -36.22
C VAL A 684 49.44 -23.29 -36.37
N GLY A 685 49.74 -24.10 -35.35
CA GLY A 685 49.49 -25.54 -35.36
C GLY A 685 48.16 -25.87 -34.69
N ALA A 686 47.30 -26.66 -35.36
CA ALA A 686 45.98 -27.03 -34.86
C ALA A 686 46.04 -27.82 -33.55
N GLU A 687 47.02 -28.70 -33.40
CA GLU A 687 47.23 -29.47 -32.16
C GLU A 687 47.51 -28.58 -30.94
N ARG A 688 48.28 -27.49 -31.11
CA ARG A 688 48.60 -26.56 -30.02
C ARG A 688 47.38 -25.77 -29.57
N VAL A 689 46.57 -25.34 -30.53
CA VAL A 689 45.31 -24.61 -30.27
C VAL A 689 44.27 -25.54 -29.65
N ALA A 690 44.14 -26.78 -30.15
CA ALA A 690 43.25 -27.77 -29.57
C ALA A 690 43.62 -28.12 -28.12
N ARG A 691 44.93 -28.32 -27.84
CA ARG A 691 45.41 -28.53 -26.47
C ARG A 691 45.17 -27.32 -25.57
N ALA A 692 45.33 -26.10 -26.10
CA ALA A 692 45.03 -24.88 -25.36
C ALA A 692 43.54 -24.79 -24.99
N LEU A 693 42.64 -25.17 -25.89
CA LEU A 693 41.20 -25.24 -25.63
C LEU A 693 40.87 -26.30 -24.57
N THR A 694 41.42 -27.52 -24.69
CA THR A 694 41.19 -28.59 -23.70
C THR A 694 41.70 -28.21 -22.31
N ASN A 695 42.90 -27.63 -22.21
CA ASN A 695 43.45 -27.21 -20.92
C ASN A 695 42.66 -26.06 -20.29
N ARG A 696 42.06 -25.20 -21.10
CA ARG A 696 41.16 -24.13 -20.62
C ARG A 696 39.88 -24.71 -20.01
N ASP A 697 39.32 -25.75 -20.61
CA ASP A 697 38.10 -26.40 -20.10
C ASP A 697 38.37 -27.17 -18.78
N ASP A 698 39.57 -27.72 -18.60
CA ASP A 698 39.97 -28.42 -17.37
C ASP A 698 40.30 -27.46 -16.20
N GLU A 699 40.88 -26.28 -16.45
CA GLU A 699 41.11 -25.26 -15.42
C GLU A 699 39.82 -24.50 -15.03
N GLY A 700 38.79 -24.50 -15.88
CA GLY A 700 37.49 -23.88 -15.63
C GLY A 700 36.55 -24.69 -14.71
N SER A 701 36.89 -25.93 -14.36
CA SER A 701 36.03 -26.82 -13.55
C SER A 701 36.39 -26.87 -12.05
N ALA A 702 37.29 -26.01 -11.56
CA ALA A 702 37.77 -26.03 -10.18
C ALA A 702 37.22 -24.92 -9.26
N SER A 703 36.13 -24.22 -9.64
CA SER A 703 35.49 -23.18 -8.79
C SER A 703 34.10 -23.56 -8.26
N ALA A 704 33.68 -24.82 -8.35
CA ALA A 704 32.42 -25.30 -7.77
C ALA A 704 32.60 -25.99 -6.38
N ALA A 705 33.73 -25.78 -5.72
CA ALA A 705 33.97 -26.24 -4.36
C ALA A 705 35.00 -25.35 -3.63
N GLU A 706 34.62 -24.11 -3.30
CA GLU A 706 35.00 -23.44 -2.05
C GLU A 706 34.01 -22.33 -1.67
#